data_AF-A0A9Y3W1E1-F1
#
_entry.id   AF-A0A9Y3W1E1-F1
#
_cell.length_a   1.000
_cell.length_b   1.000
_cell.length_c   1.000
_cell.angle_alpha   90.00
_cell.angle_beta   90.00
_cell.angle_gamma   90.00
#
_symmetry.space_group_name_H-M   'P 1'
#
loop_
_entity.id
_entity.type
_entity.pdbx_description
1 polymer ?
#
loop_
_entity_poly.entity_id
_entity_poly.type
_entity_poly.pdbx_seq_one_letter_code
_entity_poly.pdbx_strand_id
1 'polypeptide(L)'
;MEQEKSEKQQQLKQIRQNQCKASCSELMKSFTESLLSLPSKEKEYFLKWTQILIDALSPDEISSIRQSCDEKWTEVLALKKKHDKSDLLASKQTELEQISKKLQSATFGLEHIFREMGQIYEAHRAVQTQNKLTSWSKYPKLAADLMISGHPVELMDGDAGHVPLTWISSLIKKLIKKLGDQRVFVLSVLGLQSSGKSTMLNAMFGLQFAVSAGRCTKGAFMQLVKVSEEIKKDFQFDYFLVVDTEGLKAGTATLRHDNELATFVVGLGNLTLINIFGETPADIQDVLQIVVQAFMRMKKVKLSPSCVFVHQNVTDIAAAEKTMEGKRCLQEKLDQMAQLAGIEELCDAECFSDIIDFDVQKDVKYFAQLWEGSPPMAPPNPGYSESIQELKKIILSKAKQSNGITLSHFKIKIHDLWNALMNEQFVFSFKNTLEIAVYRKLEVQYGNWTWVLRSNMLTIENQLHTRIENGNLNKVEHSDLFNKMSNKYKEVEKDMTKYFEDDTEKEILVQWRGRFENKIKEFQEELVRGVERKLDEVIQQKKACKKLDEKKPEFENELLQKSKKLAHQLKDKAKDEVELQKQFNCVWSDWVKELTTDTKPIKDINLEDDQAKIFNELGFEWALINESKRSGKYKKISGLGKYNDYIFQKKQQKKTGQKIYQMLTVFVDTAKNYIFGFGFPDTEMIRSLINNTEEKSLDAVKSNPVATRGYSPTYLQEVANNVLKAVKDFESENKCTFQKEFTVDLSLYVFDSVGSLLSKAHKTFTLNNDAHTYLESKKSQYYNIFRSFCKGSSSAVVFGEMICGKLRVSIVEAVCNKTAIDLAGEMRCTLPAFNGNRLNLEKHLLTSLAEKEDFDAFINYIRKPRKQAEAFIEEKVNTYMSTESKDKALNILRKNVEDKYKFVCQALFDATNKVIKQRGDIDMWVEEFSCVLKDKLNLDAIFCQNFRDINNFDFLKDEIERGIDSIKEEMNQLSLDKMKEFRLRPDEILIDQLCNCCWETCPFCAAVCTNTIKDHSPEDHSVPFHRSQAVKGWHYRNTEIMSVEFCTTKVASDRRFYPYYDSKESIPFKKYRTAGPNYANWSITPDESKLKYWTWFLCRFEKELEKYYGLKFMEYGEIPSEWKTHTKKEAIQTLHEAYSANCE
;
A
#
# COMPACT_ATOMS: atom_id res chain seq x y z
N MET A 1 -15.09 -6.67 -20.07
CA MET A 1 -14.71 -5.26 -20.36
C MET A 1 -13.74 -5.12 -21.52
N GLU A 2 -12.70 -5.95 -21.66
CA GLU A 2 -11.81 -5.87 -22.85
C GLU A 2 -12.53 -6.30 -24.15
N GLN A 3 -13.30 -7.39 -24.08
CA GLN A 3 -14.26 -7.74 -25.13
C GLN A 3 -15.31 -6.63 -25.32
N GLU A 4 -15.73 -5.98 -24.23
CA GLU A 4 -16.65 -4.84 -24.22
C GLU A 4 -16.07 -3.59 -24.93
N LYS A 5 -14.74 -3.41 -24.95
CA LYS A 5 -14.07 -2.36 -25.72
C LYS A 5 -14.15 -2.63 -27.22
N SER A 6 -13.94 -3.90 -27.61
CA SER A 6 -14.17 -4.37 -28.98
C SER A 6 -15.65 -4.23 -29.38
N GLU A 7 -16.57 -4.63 -28.49
CA GLU A 7 -18.01 -4.44 -28.67
C GLU A 7 -18.38 -2.95 -28.76
N LYS A 8 -17.81 -2.07 -27.93
CA LYS A 8 -18.04 -0.61 -28.00
C LYS A 8 -17.56 -0.02 -29.33
N GLN A 9 -16.44 -0.48 -29.89
CA GLN A 9 -16.01 -0.08 -31.23
C GLN A 9 -17.00 -0.57 -32.30
N GLN A 10 -17.54 -1.78 -32.17
CA GLN A 10 -18.55 -2.32 -33.07
C GLN A 10 -19.90 -1.58 -32.92
N GLN A 11 -20.31 -1.25 -31.69
CA GLN A 11 -21.48 -0.43 -31.37
C GLN A 11 -21.33 0.98 -31.94
N LEU A 12 -20.15 1.61 -31.80
CA LEU A 12 -19.86 2.91 -32.41
C LEU A 12 -20.06 2.86 -33.93
N LYS A 13 -19.55 1.81 -34.59
CA LYS A 13 -19.75 1.60 -36.03
C LYS A 13 -21.23 1.41 -36.38
N GLN A 14 -21.98 0.67 -35.57
CA GLN A 14 -23.42 0.48 -35.76
C GLN A 14 -24.22 1.78 -35.55
N ILE A 15 -23.89 2.58 -34.54
CA ILE A 15 -24.50 3.89 -34.29
C ILE A 15 -24.22 4.82 -35.48
N ARG A 16 -22.99 4.85 -35.99
CA ARG A 16 -22.63 5.65 -37.19
C ARG A 16 -23.40 5.18 -38.44
N GLN A 17 -23.65 3.89 -38.60
CA GLN A 17 -24.53 3.37 -39.66
C GLN A 17 -25.99 3.79 -39.48
N ASN A 18 -26.50 3.79 -38.26
CA ASN A 18 -27.87 4.24 -37.96
C ASN A 18 -28.01 5.75 -38.21
N GLN A 19 -27.02 6.55 -37.82
CA GLN A 19 -26.95 7.99 -38.15
C GLN A 19 -26.97 8.23 -39.67
N CYS A 20 -26.26 7.42 -40.45
CA CYS A 20 -26.29 7.52 -41.93
C CYS A 20 -27.64 7.15 -42.55
N LYS A 21 -28.44 6.31 -41.88
CA LYS A 21 -29.77 5.89 -42.34
C LYS A 21 -30.87 6.88 -41.95
N ALA A 22 -30.63 7.72 -40.94
CA ALA A 22 -31.55 8.76 -40.54
C ALA A 22 -31.71 9.81 -41.65
N SER A 23 -32.95 10.23 -41.94
CA SER A 23 -33.21 11.27 -42.93
C SER A 23 -32.72 12.62 -42.41
N CYS A 24 -31.91 13.33 -43.21
CA CYS A 24 -31.55 14.72 -42.93
C CYS A 24 -32.83 15.56 -42.75
N SER A 25 -32.92 16.31 -41.65
CA SER A 25 -34.11 17.08 -41.29
C SER A 25 -34.40 18.16 -42.34
N GLU A 26 -35.67 18.58 -42.44
CA GLU A 26 -36.07 19.66 -43.35
C GLU A 26 -35.33 20.96 -43.04
N LEU A 27 -35.12 21.26 -41.75
CA LEU A 27 -34.30 22.38 -41.29
C LEU A 27 -32.88 22.33 -41.90
N MET A 28 -32.19 21.20 -41.79
CA MET A 28 -30.82 21.04 -42.28
C MET A 28 -30.75 21.11 -43.81
N LYS A 29 -31.75 20.59 -44.52
CA LYS A 29 -31.86 20.70 -45.98
C LYS A 29 -32.04 22.15 -46.40
N SER A 30 -33.06 22.83 -45.88
CA SER A 30 -33.36 24.24 -46.19
C SER A 30 -32.18 25.15 -45.86
N PHE A 31 -31.58 24.99 -44.67
CA PHE A 31 -30.44 25.80 -44.26
C PHE A 31 -29.22 25.61 -45.19
N THR A 32 -28.90 24.36 -45.54
CA THR A 32 -27.73 24.08 -46.39
C THR A 32 -27.97 24.43 -47.86
N GLU A 33 -29.20 24.30 -48.37
CA GLU A 33 -29.58 24.75 -49.71
C GLU A 33 -29.51 26.27 -49.84
N SER A 34 -30.04 27.03 -48.86
CA SER A 34 -29.92 28.48 -48.80
C SER A 34 -28.46 28.94 -48.74
N LEU A 35 -27.61 28.29 -47.92
CA LEU A 35 -26.18 28.62 -47.88
C LEU A 35 -25.44 28.28 -49.18
N LEU A 36 -25.93 27.35 -49.99
CA LEU A 36 -25.32 26.99 -51.27
C LEU A 36 -25.79 27.90 -52.41
N SER A 37 -27.03 28.41 -52.36
CA SER A 37 -27.63 29.23 -53.42
C SER A 37 -27.30 30.72 -53.31
N LEU A 38 -27.17 31.26 -52.09
CA LEU A 38 -27.05 32.69 -51.87
C LEU A 38 -25.65 33.26 -52.22
N PRO A 39 -25.53 34.51 -52.69
CA PRO A 39 -24.28 35.27 -52.77
C PRO A 39 -23.69 35.66 -51.40
N SER A 40 -22.40 36.06 -51.34
CA SER A 40 -21.68 36.29 -50.07
C SER A 40 -22.37 37.27 -49.09
N LYS A 41 -22.82 38.44 -49.56
CA LYS A 41 -23.51 39.43 -48.69
C LYS A 41 -24.87 38.94 -48.21
N GLU A 42 -25.63 38.26 -49.07
CA GLU A 42 -26.93 37.71 -48.71
C GLU A 42 -26.81 36.56 -47.70
N LYS A 43 -25.71 35.79 -47.73
CA LYS A 43 -25.41 34.77 -46.70
C LYS A 43 -25.22 35.40 -45.32
N GLU A 44 -24.52 36.52 -45.23
CA GLU A 44 -24.31 37.22 -43.95
C GLU A 44 -25.64 37.71 -43.36
N TYR A 45 -26.50 38.30 -44.18
CA TYR A 45 -27.86 38.66 -43.76
C TYR A 45 -28.69 37.43 -43.36
N PHE A 46 -28.65 36.37 -44.16
CA PHE A 46 -29.37 35.12 -43.88
C PHE A 46 -28.95 34.53 -42.53
N LEU A 47 -27.65 34.43 -42.25
CA LEU A 47 -27.13 33.92 -40.99
C LEU A 47 -27.51 34.83 -39.82
N LYS A 48 -27.40 36.16 -39.99
CA LYS A 48 -27.72 37.09 -38.91
C LYS A 48 -29.22 37.09 -38.57
N TRP A 49 -30.08 37.07 -39.57
CA TRP A 49 -31.52 36.95 -39.38
C TRP A 49 -31.90 35.59 -38.79
N THR A 50 -31.26 34.50 -39.24
CA THR A 50 -31.48 33.18 -38.65
C THR A 50 -31.12 33.16 -37.16
N GLN A 51 -29.99 33.78 -36.77
CA GLN A 51 -29.61 33.93 -35.36
C GLN A 51 -30.68 34.69 -34.56
N ILE A 52 -31.06 35.88 -35.04
CA ILE A 52 -32.06 36.75 -34.36
C ILE A 52 -33.40 36.02 -34.21
N LEU A 53 -33.85 35.34 -35.26
CA LEU A 53 -35.12 34.62 -35.25
C LEU A 53 -35.08 33.40 -34.31
N ILE A 54 -33.98 32.63 -34.31
CA ILE A 54 -33.80 31.52 -33.36
C ILE A 54 -33.80 32.02 -31.92
N ASP A 55 -33.08 33.11 -31.64
CA ASP A 55 -33.04 33.72 -30.30
C ASP A 55 -34.43 34.26 -29.87
N ALA A 56 -35.27 34.66 -30.82
CA ALA A 56 -36.63 35.15 -30.56
C ALA A 56 -37.69 34.04 -30.39
N LEU A 57 -37.39 32.78 -30.73
CA LEU A 57 -38.35 31.65 -30.62
C LEU A 57 -38.46 31.08 -29.20
N SER A 58 -37.48 31.32 -28.33
CA SER A 58 -37.38 30.72 -26.99
C SER A 58 -37.69 31.61 -25.76
N PRO A 59 -38.05 32.92 -25.82
CA PRO A 59 -38.17 33.76 -24.62
C PRO A 59 -39.19 33.27 -23.57
N ASP A 60 -40.39 32.87 -23.98
CA ASP A 60 -41.49 32.58 -23.05
C ASP A 60 -41.25 31.25 -22.30
N GLU A 61 -40.80 30.22 -23.01
CA GLU A 61 -40.44 28.93 -22.40
C GLU A 61 -39.20 29.05 -21.51
N ILE A 62 -38.15 29.74 -21.96
CA ILE A 62 -36.93 29.96 -21.15
C ILE A 62 -37.22 30.81 -19.90
N SER A 63 -38.08 31.83 -20.02
CA SER A 63 -38.51 32.67 -18.89
C SER A 63 -39.21 31.84 -17.82
N SER A 64 -40.15 30.96 -18.23
CA SER A 64 -40.86 30.06 -17.31
C SER A 64 -39.91 29.09 -16.58
N ILE A 65 -38.91 28.54 -17.30
CA ILE A 65 -37.92 27.63 -16.71
C ILE A 65 -36.98 28.39 -15.76
N ARG A 66 -36.58 29.63 -16.09
CA ARG A 66 -35.75 30.48 -15.21
C ARG A 66 -36.49 30.83 -13.93
N GLN A 67 -37.77 31.24 -14.02
CA GLN A 67 -38.58 31.52 -12.84
C GLN A 67 -38.68 30.29 -11.93
N SER A 68 -38.92 29.11 -12.51
CA SER A 68 -38.93 27.85 -11.74
C SER A 68 -37.57 27.53 -11.09
N CYS A 69 -36.47 27.89 -11.76
CA CYS A 69 -35.12 27.74 -11.23
C CYS A 69 -34.86 28.68 -10.04
N ASP A 70 -35.27 29.94 -10.13
CA ASP A 70 -35.10 30.95 -9.09
C ASP A 70 -35.93 30.65 -7.83
N GLU A 71 -37.18 30.21 -8.02
CA GLU A 71 -38.06 29.73 -6.95
C GLU A 71 -37.41 28.55 -6.19
N LYS A 72 -36.88 27.57 -6.92
CA LYS A 72 -36.23 26.39 -6.35
C LYS A 72 -34.89 26.70 -5.70
N TRP A 73 -34.11 27.61 -6.25
CA TRP A 73 -32.88 28.09 -5.63
C TRP A 73 -33.16 28.77 -4.28
N THR A 74 -34.23 29.56 -4.22
CA THR A 74 -34.68 30.21 -2.98
C THR A 74 -35.08 29.18 -1.92
N GLU A 75 -35.77 28.09 -2.31
CA GLU A 75 -36.06 26.95 -1.42
C GLU A 75 -34.77 26.30 -0.87
N VAL A 76 -33.78 26.04 -1.74
CA VAL A 76 -32.49 25.45 -1.35
C VAL A 76 -31.73 26.35 -0.38
N LEU A 77 -31.68 27.66 -0.62
CA LEU A 77 -31.04 28.63 0.27
C LEU A 77 -31.74 28.72 1.64
N ALA A 78 -33.07 28.65 1.67
CA ALA A 78 -33.84 28.64 2.91
C ALA A 78 -33.58 27.36 3.74
N LEU A 79 -33.36 26.22 3.06
CA LEU A 79 -33.03 24.95 3.70
C LEU A 79 -31.56 24.88 4.18
N LYS A 80 -30.60 25.49 3.47
CA LYS A 80 -29.21 25.59 3.94
C LYS A 80 -29.05 26.30 5.29
N LYS A 81 -29.99 27.17 5.66
CA LYS A 81 -30.01 27.87 6.95
C LYS A 81 -30.59 27.03 8.11
N LYS A 82 -31.08 25.81 7.85
CA LYS A 82 -31.68 24.91 8.85
C LYS A 82 -30.88 23.60 8.93
N HIS A 83 -30.19 23.36 10.04
CA HIS A 83 -29.24 22.25 10.18
C HIS A 83 -29.86 20.85 10.34
N ASP A 84 -31.18 20.73 10.57
CA ASP A 84 -31.85 19.45 10.88
C ASP A 84 -32.52 18.73 9.67
N LYS A 85 -32.28 19.14 8.41
CA LYS A 85 -32.99 18.58 7.23
C LYS A 85 -32.09 18.27 6.01
N SER A 86 -31.06 17.47 6.21
CA SER A 86 -30.10 17.07 5.16
C SER A 86 -30.72 16.34 3.95
N ASP A 87 -31.63 15.38 4.18
CA ASP A 87 -32.23 14.59 3.08
C ASP A 87 -33.15 15.43 2.17
N LEU A 88 -33.87 16.39 2.77
CA LEU A 88 -34.73 17.32 2.04
C LEU A 88 -33.90 18.31 1.22
N LEU A 89 -32.74 18.73 1.72
CA LEU A 89 -31.78 19.57 1.00
C LEU A 89 -31.25 18.85 -0.24
N ALA A 90 -30.82 17.59 -0.09
CA ALA A 90 -30.32 16.78 -1.20
C ALA A 90 -31.38 16.58 -2.29
N SER A 91 -32.62 16.25 -1.91
CA SER A 91 -33.75 16.11 -2.86
C SER A 91 -34.02 17.40 -3.64
N LYS A 92 -33.99 18.57 -2.97
CA LYS A 92 -34.25 19.86 -3.62
C LYS A 92 -33.08 20.34 -4.48
N GLN A 93 -31.85 19.98 -4.14
CA GLN A 93 -30.69 20.17 -5.00
C GLN A 93 -30.80 19.34 -6.29
N THR A 94 -31.22 18.08 -6.20
CA THR A 94 -31.46 17.25 -7.40
C THR A 94 -32.58 17.81 -8.28
N GLU A 95 -33.67 18.31 -7.70
CA GLU A 95 -34.73 19.01 -8.45
C GLU A 95 -34.18 20.24 -9.20
N LEU A 96 -33.35 21.04 -8.54
CA LEU A 96 -32.71 22.22 -9.14
C LEU A 96 -31.78 21.84 -10.30
N GLU A 97 -30.98 20.78 -10.14
CA GLU A 97 -30.12 20.25 -11.21
C GLU A 97 -30.93 19.78 -12.43
N GLN A 98 -32.09 19.15 -12.21
CA GLN A 98 -32.99 18.74 -13.29
C GLN A 98 -33.58 19.94 -14.03
N ILE A 99 -33.97 21.00 -13.32
CA ILE A 99 -34.48 22.24 -13.93
C ILE A 99 -33.35 22.94 -14.71
N SER A 100 -32.13 22.98 -14.17
CA SER A 100 -30.95 23.50 -14.86
C SER A 100 -30.65 22.71 -16.16
N LYS A 101 -30.74 21.37 -16.14
CA LYS A 101 -30.62 20.55 -17.36
C LYS A 101 -31.72 20.84 -18.39
N LYS A 102 -32.96 21.07 -17.96
CA LYS A 102 -34.05 21.49 -18.85
C LYS A 102 -33.77 22.85 -19.47
N LEU A 103 -33.26 23.80 -18.69
CA LEU A 103 -32.86 25.13 -19.17
C LEU A 103 -31.78 25.03 -20.25
N GLN A 104 -30.75 24.22 -20.03
CA GLN A 104 -29.69 23.97 -21.02
C GLN A 104 -30.22 23.26 -22.28
N SER A 105 -31.13 22.31 -22.12
CA SER A 105 -31.70 21.57 -23.27
C SER A 105 -32.67 22.43 -24.10
N ALA A 106 -33.24 23.48 -23.51
CA ALA A 106 -34.14 24.42 -24.16
C ALA A 106 -33.40 25.52 -24.96
N THR A 107 -32.08 25.65 -24.81
CA THR A 107 -31.29 26.63 -25.57
C THR A 107 -30.80 26.04 -26.88
N PHE A 108 -31.25 26.62 -28.01
CA PHE A 108 -30.82 26.28 -29.36
C PHE A 108 -30.21 27.51 -30.05
N GLY A 109 -29.23 27.29 -30.94
CA GLY A 109 -28.46 28.35 -31.60
C GLY A 109 -27.76 27.87 -32.87
N LEU A 110 -27.15 28.79 -33.61
CA LEU A 110 -26.48 28.48 -34.89
C LEU A 110 -25.34 27.46 -34.73
N GLU A 111 -24.64 27.49 -33.60
CA GLU A 111 -23.59 26.54 -33.24
C GLU A 111 -24.06 25.09 -33.26
N HIS A 112 -25.32 24.83 -32.87
CA HIS A 112 -25.92 23.50 -32.88
C HIS A 112 -26.16 23.00 -34.33
N ILE A 113 -26.53 23.89 -35.23
CA ILE A 113 -26.68 23.58 -36.67
C ILE A 113 -25.31 23.21 -37.26
N PHE A 114 -24.25 23.94 -36.89
CA PHE A 114 -22.89 23.64 -37.35
C PHE A 114 -22.36 22.33 -36.76
N ARG A 115 -22.65 22.04 -35.49
CA ARG A 115 -22.35 20.75 -34.86
C ARG A 115 -23.02 19.60 -35.60
N GLU A 116 -24.30 19.75 -35.96
CA GLU A 116 -25.05 18.75 -36.74
C GLU A 116 -24.43 18.52 -38.13
N MET A 117 -23.98 19.58 -38.82
CA MET A 117 -23.22 19.43 -40.09
C MET A 117 -21.96 18.57 -39.89
N GLY A 118 -21.24 18.77 -38.79
CA GLY A 118 -20.05 17.99 -38.44
C GLY A 118 -20.37 16.53 -38.16
N GLN A 119 -21.41 16.25 -37.36
CA GLN A 119 -21.82 14.88 -37.02
C GLN A 119 -22.32 14.10 -38.23
N ILE A 120 -23.11 14.72 -39.12
CA ILE A 120 -23.54 14.10 -40.38
C ILE A 120 -22.33 13.74 -41.24
N TYR A 121 -21.35 14.65 -41.35
CA TYR A 121 -20.13 14.41 -42.12
C TYR A 121 -19.29 13.27 -41.54
N GLU A 122 -19.06 13.25 -40.22
CA GLU A 122 -18.33 12.18 -39.51
C GLU A 122 -19.02 10.82 -39.68
N ALA A 123 -20.34 10.76 -39.51
CA ALA A 123 -21.12 9.53 -39.67
C ALA A 123 -20.94 8.93 -41.06
N HIS A 124 -21.13 9.74 -42.11
CA HIS A 124 -21.01 9.25 -43.48
C HIS A 124 -19.56 8.91 -43.88
N ARG A 125 -18.57 9.65 -43.37
CA ARG A 125 -17.14 9.33 -43.58
C ARG A 125 -16.73 8.03 -42.90
N ALA A 126 -17.25 7.74 -41.71
CA ALA A 126 -16.95 6.51 -40.98
C ALA A 126 -17.51 5.25 -41.67
N VAL A 127 -18.59 5.38 -42.45
CA VAL A 127 -19.29 4.26 -43.09
C VAL A 127 -18.88 4.05 -44.56
N GLN A 128 -18.43 5.07 -45.30
CA GLN A 128 -18.16 4.96 -46.75
C GLN A 128 -16.66 4.98 -47.11
N THR A 129 -16.25 4.00 -47.92
CA THR A 129 -14.98 3.99 -48.67
C THR A 129 -15.10 4.87 -49.94
N GLN A 130 -14.65 6.12 -49.82
CA GLN A 130 -14.22 7.10 -50.85
C GLN A 130 -14.99 7.36 -52.17
N ASN A 131 -16.04 6.63 -52.60
CA ASN A 131 -16.50 6.69 -54.01
C ASN A 131 -17.96 7.12 -54.30
N LYS A 132 -18.70 7.79 -53.40
CA LYS A 132 -19.98 8.44 -53.75
C LYS A 132 -20.01 9.92 -53.33
N LEU A 133 -20.16 10.82 -54.31
CA LEU A 133 -20.29 12.26 -54.11
C LEU A 133 -21.75 12.61 -53.75
N THR A 134 -22.03 12.90 -52.50
CA THR A 134 -23.37 13.24 -51.95
C THR A 134 -23.41 14.69 -51.45
N SER A 135 -24.59 15.24 -51.17
CA SER A 135 -24.80 16.65 -50.76
C SER A 135 -23.98 17.07 -49.53
N TRP A 136 -23.79 16.17 -48.54
CA TRP A 136 -23.03 16.42 -47.31
C TRP A 136 -21.51 16.57 -47.52
N SER A 137 -20.95 16.11 -48.66
CA SER A 137 -19.52 16.28 -48.94
C SER A 137 -19.11 17.75 -49.13
N LYS A 138 -20.11 18.64 -49.29
CA LYS A 138 -19.96 20.09 -49.39
C LYS A 138 -19.89 20.77 -48.01
N TYR A 139 -20.26 20.10 -46.92
CA TYR A 139 -20.34 20.72 -45.58
C TYR A 139 -18.99 21.29 -45.09
N PRO A 140 -17.84 20.61 -45.23
CA PRO A 140 -16.56 21.22 -44.85
C PRO A 140 -16.20 22.47 -45.67
N LYS A 141 -16.70 22.56 -46.92
CA LYS A 141 -16.50 23.76 -47.76
C LYS A 141 -17.35 24.92 -47.23
N LEU A 142 -18.60 24.66 -46.87
CA LEU A 142 -19.50 25.66 -46.29
C LEU A 142 -18.97 26.17 -44.95
N ALA A 143 -18.55 25.26 -44.04
CA ALA A 143 -17.95 25.64 -42.78
C ALA A 143 -16.65 26.45 -42.96
N ALA A 144 -15.85 26.15 -43.99
CA ALA A 144 -14.68 26.97 -44.32
C ALA A 144 -15.07 28.38 -44.79
N ASP A 145 -16.14 28.51 -45.59
CA ASP A 145 -16.67 29.82 -46.01
C ASP A 145 -17.16 30.64 -44.80
N LEU A 146 -17.89 30.00 -43.89
CA LEU A 146 -18.39 30.62 -42.66
C LEU A 146 -17.27 31.08 -41.73
N MET A 147 -16.23 30.26 -41.56
CA MET A 147 -15.07 30.60 -40.74
C MET A 147 -14.27 31.78 -41.33
N ILE A 148 -14.20 31.89 -42.67
CA ILE A 148 -13.60 33.05 -43.36
C ILE A 148 -14.44 34.32 -43.15
N SER A 149 -15.77 34.19 -43.12
CA SER A 149 -16.70 35.29 -42.80
C SER A 149 -16.71 35.66 -41.31
N GLY A 150 -15.88 35.03 -40.47
CA GLY A 150 -15.75 35.36 -39.05
C GLY A 150 -16.77 34.69 -38.14
N HIS A 151 -17.41 33.59 -38.57
CA HIS A 151 -18.25 32.80 -37.67
C HIS A 151 -17.41 31.77 -36.87
N PRO A 152 -17.68 31.58 -35.56
CA PRO A 152 -17.00 30.58 -34.76
C PRO A 152 -17.41 29.16 -35.20
N VAL A 153 -16.44 28.24 -35.17
CA VAL A 153 -16.66 26.82 -35.43
C VAL A 153 -16.21 26.01 -34.21
N GLU A 154 -17.03 25.04 -33.82
CA GLU A 154 -16.69 24.14 -32.72
C GLU A 154 -15.49 23.25 -33.08
N LEU A 155 -14.48 23.27 -32.21
CA LEU A 155 -13.26 22.47 -32.27
C LEU A 155 -13.39 21.20 -31.41
N MET A 156 -13.97 21.31 -30.21
CA MET A 156 -14.23 20.21 -29.28
C MET A 156 -15.67 20.26 -28.83
N ASP A 157 -16.38 19.15 -28.92
CA ASP A 157 -17.76 19.00 -28.43
C ASP A 157 -17.74 18.83 -26.91
N GLY A 158 -18.28 19.80 -26.18
CA GLY A 158 -18.31 19.79 -24.71
C GLY A 158 -19.31 18.82 -24.11
N ASP A 159 -20.40 18.50 -24.82
CA ASP A 159 -21.39 17.54 -24.32
C ASP A 159 -20.87 16.10 -24.44
N ALA A 160 -20.06 15.83 -25.47
CA ALA A 160 -19.44 14.53 -25.70
C ALA A 160 -18.00 14.41 -25.16
N GLY A 161 -17.35 15.52 -24.79
CA GLY A 161 -15.94 15.57 -24.43
C GLY A 161 -15.01 15.06 -25.54
N HIS A 162 -15.31 15.38 -26.81
CA HIS A 162 -14.66 14.75 -27.96
C HIS A 162 -14.32 15.74 -29.08
N VAL A 163 -13.15 15.57 -29.70
CA VAL A 163 -12.73 16.31 -30.90
C VAL A 163 -13.04 15.51 -32.17
N PRO A 164 -13.94 15.98 -33.06
CA PRO A 164 -14.27 15.30 -34.31
C PRO A 164 -13.13 15.48 -35.34
N LEU A 165 -12.10 14.65 -35.22
CA LEU A 165 -10.84 14.77 -35.99
C LEU A 165 -11.05 14.74 -37.52
N THR A 166 -11.98 13.95 -38.05
CA THR A 166 -12.22 13.85 -39.49
C THR A 166 -12.86 15.13 -40.03
N TRP A 167 -13.81 15.69 -39.28
CA TRP A 167 -14.50 16.95 -39.58
C TRP A 167 -13.51 18.11 -39.58
N ILE A 168 -12.78 18.32 -38.47
CA ILE A 168 -11.82 19.41 -38.32
C ILE A 168 -10.70 19.31 -39.37
N SER A 169 -10.16 18.10 -39.60
CA SER A 169 -9.14 17.89 -40.63
C SER A 169 -9.64 18.21 -42.04
N SER A 170 -10.92 17.94 -42.32
CA SER A 170 -11.53 18.21 -43.61
C SER A 170 -11.83 19.70 -43.80
N LEU A 171 -12.28 20.37 -42.75
CA LEU A 171 -12.47 21.82 -42.70
C LEU A 171 -11.15 22.56 -42.99
N ILE A 172 -10.07 22.23 -42.26
CA ILE A 172 -8.77 22.89 -42.43
C ILE A 172 -8.22 22.64 -43.85
N LYS A 173 -8.38 21.43 -44.40
CA LYS A 173 -8.02 21.16 -45.82
C LYS A 173 -8.78 22.05 -46.81
N LYS A 174 -10.05 22.38 -46.54
CA LYS A 174 -10.83 23.30 -47.38
C LYS A 174 -10.41 24.76 -47.18
N LEU A 175 -10.04 25.15 -45.98
CA LEU A 175 -9.44 26.47 -45.71
C LEU A 175 -8.13 26.65 -46.46
N ILE A 176 -7.21 25.67 -46.39
CA ILE A 176 -5.95 25.68 -47.15
C ILE A 176 -6.20 25.82 -48.65
N LYS A 177 -7.21 25.12 -49.18
CA LYS A 177 -7.56 25.23 -50.61
C LYS A 177 -8.07 26.63 -50.99
N LYS A 178 -8.69 27.37 -50.07
CA LYS A 178 -9.30 28.68 -50.32
C LYS A 178 -8.35 29.85 -50.06
N LEU A 179 -7.62 29.79 -48.95
CA LEU A 179 -6.74 30.86 -48.50
C LEU A 179 -5.27 30.62 -48.87
N GLY A 180 -4.91 29.40 -49.27
CA GLY A 180 -3.52 28.93 -49.27
C GLY A 180 -3.10 28.40 -47.90
N ASP A 181 -1.89 27.86 -47.79
CA ASP A 181 -1.36 27.36 -46.50
C ASP A 181 -0.81 28.51 -45.65
N GLN A 182 -1.71 29.41 -45.28
CA GLN A 182 -1.43 30.64 -44.52
C GLN A 182 -0.94 30.32 -43.11
N ARG A 183 -0.20 31.26 -42.52
CA ARG A 183 0.26 31.13 -41.13
C ARG A 183 -0.75 31.76 -40.17
N VAL A 184 -1.01 31.08 -39.06
CA VAL A 184 -1.94 31.52 -38.03
C VAL A 184 -1.25 31.61 -36.67
N PHE A 185 -1.63 32.60 -35.86
CA PHE A 185 -1.26 32.70 -34.45
C PHE A 185 -2.45 32.26 -33.60
N VAL A 186 -2.28 31.19 -32.82
CA VAL A 186 -3.36 30.59 -32.02
C VAL A 186 -3.38 31.27 -30.64
N LEU A 187 -4.46 31.98 -30.34
CA LEU A 187 -4.72 32.61 -29.04
C LEU A 187 -5.82 31.83 -28.33
N SER A 188 -5.49 31.14 -27.25
CA SER A 188 -6.47 30.40 -26.43
C SER A 188 -6.80 31.16 -25.15
N VAL A 189 -7.96 30.87 -24.55
CA VAL A 189 -8.32 31.33 -23.20
C VAL A 189 -8.73 30.15 -22.34
N LEU A 190 -8.44 30.19 -21.04
CA LEU A 190 -8.86 29.23 -20.02
C LEU A 190 -9.29 29.96 -18.75
N GLY A 191 -10.11 29.33 -17.90
CA GLY A 191 -10.57 29.92 -16.64
C GLY A 191 -11.92 29.36 -16.20
N LEU A 192 -12.32 29.65 -14.96
CA LEU A 192 -13.57 29.14 -14.36
C LEU A 192 -14.81 29.47 -15.20
N GLN A 193 -15.88 28.71 -15.00
CA GLN A 193 -17.19 28.99 -15.59
C GLN A 193 -17.69 30.37 -15.20
N SER A 194 -18.27 31.08 -16.17
CA SER A 194 -18.83 32.43 -15.98
C SER A 194 -17.82 33.50 -15.51
N SER A 195 -16.52 33.28 -15.69
CA SER A 195 -15.45 34.25 -15.34
C SER A 195 -15.27 35.41 -16.33
N GLY A 196 -16.10 35.51 -17.38
CA GLY A 196 -16.02 36.60 -18.37
C GLY A 196 -15.05 36.38 -19.54
N LYS A 197 -14.63 35.15 -19.82
CA LYS A 197 -13.70 34.80 -20.93
C LYS A 197 -14.17 35.28 -22.30
N SER A 198 -15.35 34.82 -22.74
CA SER A 198 -15.92 35.16 -24.05
C SER A 198 -16.24 36.66 -24.15
N THR A 199 -16.66 37.28 -23.04
CA THR A 199 -16.87 38.74 -22.95
C THR A 199 -15.57 39.51 -23.18
N MET A 200 -14.47 39.09 -22.56
CA MET A 200 -13.14 39.69 -22.75
C MET A 200 -12.67 39.56 -24.21
N LEU A 201 -12.81 38.38 -24.82
CA LEU A 201 -12.42 38.14 -26.21
C LEU A 201 -13.27 38.95 -27.20
N ASN A 202 -14.58 39.01 -26.99
CA ASN A 202 -15.50 39.80 -27.80
C ASN A 202 -15.17 41.30 -27.70
N ALA A 203 -14.89 41.82 -26.51
CA ALA A 203 -14.52 43.23 -26.32
C ALA A 203 -13.18 43.57 -27.00
N MET A 204 -12.20 42.65 -26.99
CA MET A 204 -10.86 42.92 -27.50
C MET A 204 -10.75 42.88 -29.03
N PHE A 205 -11.46 41.94 -29.66
CA PHE A 205 -11.36 41.64 -31.10
C PHE A 205 -12.67 41.82 -31.88
N GLY A 206 -13.77 42.18 -31.24
CA GLY A 206 -15.08 42.31 -31.91
C GLY A 206 -15.66 40.98 -32.37
N LEU A 207 -15.43 39.91 -31.60
CA LEU A 207 -15.81 38.54 -31.96
C LEU A 207 -17.29 38.27 -31.69
N GLN A 208 -17.77 37.12 -32.17
CA GLN A 208 -19.18 36.72 -32.08
C GLN A 208 -19.37 35.47 -31.21
N PHE A 209 -18.53 35.27 -30.19
CA PHE A 209 -18.76 34.19 -29.21
C PHE A 209 -20.03 34.46 -28.39
N ALA A 210 -20.77 33.42 -28.04
CA ALA A 210 -22.02 33.54 -27.28
C ALA A 210 -21.76 33.98 -25.82
N VAL A 211 -22.51 34.97 -25.32
CA VAL A 211 -22.28 35.61 -23.99
C VAL A 211 -23.53 35.75 -23.10
N SER A 212 -24.60 34.97 -23.31
CA SER A 212 -25.84 35.13 -22.54
C SER A 212 -25.89 34.31 -21.25
N ALA A 213 -26.51 34.86 -20.19
CA ALA A 213 -26.78 34.15 -18.93
C ALA A 213 -27.53 32.83 -19.19
N GLY A 214 -26.94 31.69 -18.77
CA GLY A 214 -27.49 30.35 -19.01
C GLY A 214 -27.02 29.65 -20.29
N ARG A 215 -26.33 30.36 -21.22
CA ARG A 215 -25.58 29.75 -22.34
C ARG A 215 -24.09 29.83 -22.04
N CYS A 216 -23.60 28.96 -21.16
CA CYS A 216 -22.14 28.84 -20.99
C CYS A 216 -21.57 28.10 -22.21
N THR A 217 -20.44 28.57 -22.74
CA THR A 217 -19.67 27.83 -23.76
C THR A 217 -19.43 26.41 -23.25
N LYS A 218 -19.81 25.41 -24.04
CA LYS A 218 -19.51 23.99 -23.79
C LYS A 218 -18.55 23.48 -24.86
N GLY A 219 -17.42 22.91 -24.47
CA GLY A 219 -16.35 22.51 -25.37
C GLY A 219 -15.41 23.67 -25.75
N ALA A 220 -14.84 23.63 -26.95
CA ALA A 220 -13.92 24.67 -27.43
C ALA A 220 -14.33 25.15 -28.82
N PHE A 221 -14.32 26.46 -29.05
CA PHE A 221 -14.70 27.10 -30.31
C PHE A 221 -13.54 27.91 -30.87
N MET A 222 -13.32 27.84 -32.18
CA MET A 222 -12.28 28.60 -32.86
C MET A 222 -12.87 29.58 -33.88
N GLN A 223 -12.34 30.80 -33.93
CA GLN A 223 -12.74 31.85 -34.87
C GLN A 223 -11.50 32.47 -35.53
N LEU A 224 -11.55 32.68 -36.85
CA LEU A 224 -10.47 33.26 -37.62
C LEU A 224 -10.61 34.79 -37.70
N VAL A 225 -9.54 35.52 -37.43
CA VAL A 225 -9.48 36.99 -37.49
C VAL A 225 -8.33 37.39 -38.41
N LYS A 226 -8.66 38.09 -39.50
CA LYS A 226 -7.64 38.52 -40.48
C LYS A 226 -6.81 39.68 -39.90
N VAL A 227 -5.48 39.58 -40.03
CA VAL A 227 -4.57 40.69 -39.73
C VAL A 227 -4.70 41.74 -40.84
N SER A 228 -4.92 43.01 -40.48
CA SER A 228 -5.05 44.08 -41.48
C SER A 228 -3.70 44.32 -42.19
N GLU A 229 -3.75 44.70 -43.47
CA GLU A 229 -2.54 44.88 -44.30
C GLU A 229 -1.58 45.94 -43.72
N GLU A 230 -2.10 46.89 -42.94
CA GLU A 230 -1.34 47.95 -42.27
C GLU A 230 -0.37 47.40 -41.22
N ILE A 231 -0.83 46.45 -40.39
CA ILE A 231 -0.02 45.86 -39.32
C ILE A 231 0.64 44.54 -39.76
N LYS A 232 0.24 43.98 -40.91
CA LYS A 232 0.77 42.72 -41.43
C LYS A 232 2.29 42.73 -41.62
N LYS A 233 2.90 43.89 -41.89
CA LYS A 233 4.36 44.05 -42.00
C LYS A 233 5.11 43.76 -40.69
N ASP A 234 4.43 43.90 -39.55
CA ASP A 234 5.01 43.69 -38.22
C ASP A 234 4.90 42.22 -37.75
N PHE A 235 4.17 41.37 -38.47
CA PHE A 235 3.87 39.99 -38.07
C PHE A 235 4.31 38.99 -39.14
N GLN A 236 4.74 37.81 -38.71
CA GLN A 236 5.13 36.72 -39.60
C GLN A 236 3.97 35.77 -39.96
N PHE A 237 2.74 36.14 -39.60
CA PHE A 237 1.53 35.35 -39.81
C PHE A 237 0.39 36.21 -40.34
N ASP A 238 -0.60 35.56 -40.95
CA ASP A 238 -1.65 36.20 -41.74
C ASP A 238 -2.98 36.34 -40.99
N TYR A 239 -3.23 35.46 -40.01
CA TYR A 239 -4.46 35.43 -39.23
C TYR A 239 -4.22 35.14 -37.75
N PHE A 240 -5.05 35.70 -36.88
CA PHE A 240 -5.25 35.18 -35.53
C PHE A 240 -6.31 34.08 -35.57
N LEU A 241 -6.06 32.97 -34.88
CA LEU A 241 -7.04 31.94 -34.61
C LEU A 241 -7.37 31.98 -33.12
N VAL A 242 -8.50 32.58 -32.77
CA VAL A 242 -8.91 32.75 -31.37
C VAL A 242 -9.72 31.53 -30.94
N VAL A 243 -9.33 30.89 -29.83
CA VAL A 243 -9.97 29.71 -29.26
C VAL A 243 -10.62 30.07 -27.92
N ASP A 244 -11.95 30.11 -27.90
CA ASP A 244 -12.75 30.24 -26.68
C ASP A 244 -13.07 28.87 -26.10
N THR A 245 -13.08 28.75 -24.77
CA THR A 245 -13.23 27.47 -24.07
C THR A 245 -14.36 27.47 -23.05
N GLU A 246 -14.87 26.28 -22.80
CA GLU A 246 -15.70 25.99 -21.65
C GLU A 246 -15.01 26.38 -20.34
N GLY A 247 -15.84 26.76 -19.37
CA GLY A 247 -15.36 27.04 -18.04
C GLY A 247 -14.97 25.79 -17.28
N LEU A 248 -13.79 25.83 -16.67
CA LEU A 248 -13.36 24.80 -15.73
C LEU A 248 -14.36 24.69 -14.57
N LYS A 249 -14.58 23.47 -14.07
CA LYS A 249 -15.54 23.14 -13.01
C LYS A 249 -17.00 23.48 -13.33
N ALA A 250 -17.40 23.40 -14.59
CA ALA A 250 -18.81 23.53 -14.93
C ALA A 250 -19.62 22.40 -14.27
N GLY A 251 -20.82 22.68 -13.74
CA GLY A 251 -21.57 21.84 -12.77
C GLY A 251 -21.92 20.37 -13.13
N THR A 252 -21.40 19.82 -14.24
CA THR A 252 -21.45 18.40 -14.63
C THR A 252 -20.11 17.83 -15.10
N ALA A 253 -19.05 18.64 -15.17
CA ALA A 253 -17.73 18.25 -15.66
C ALA A 253 -16.97 17.43 -14.60
N THR A 254 -16.33 16.35 -15.03
CA THR A 254 -15.41 15.60 -14.18
C THR A 254 -14.05 16.30 -14.17
N LEU A 255 -13.29 16.17 -13.08
CA LEU A 255 -11.92 16.73 -12.98
C LEU A 255 -11.00 16.27 -14.13
N ARG A 256 -11.27 15.07 -14.66
CA ARG A 256 -10.63 14.52 -15.85
C ARG A 256 -10.97 15.30 -17.12
N HIS A 257 -12.24 15.65 -17.33
CA HIS A 257 -12.67 16.44 -18.49
C HIS A 257 -12.04 17.83 -18.49
N ASP A 258 -11.96 18.48 -17.32
CA ASP A 258 -11.29 19.78 -17.17
C ASP A 258 -9.80 19.70 -17.51
N ASN A 259 -9.11 18.64 -17.05
CA ASN A 259 -7.71 18.40 -17.35
C ASN A 259 -7.48 18.09 -18.84
N GLU A 260 -8.34 17.29 -19.46
CA GLU A 260 -8.29 16.98 -20.90
C GLU A 260 -8.47 18.25 -21.74
N LEU A 261 -9.49 19.06 -21.44
CA LEU A 261 -9.76 20.33 -22.12
C LEU A 261 -8.60 21.31 -21.95
N ALA A 262 -8.12 21.51 -20.72
CA ALA A 262 -7.02 22.44 -20.45
C ALA A 262 -5.73 22.02 -21.15
N THR A 263 -5.35 20.74 -21.06
CA THR A 263 -4.14 20.21 -21.70
C THR A 263 -4.22 20.34 -23.23
N PHE A 264 -5.39 20.03 -23.81
CA PHE A 264 -5.62 20.17 -25.24
C PHE A 264 -5.50 21.63 -25.69
N VAL A 265 -6.15 22.56 -25.01
CA VAL A 265 -6.18 23.97 -25.43
C VAL A 265 -4.84 24.67 -25.19
N VAL A 266 -4.18 24.43 -24.05
CA VAL A 266 -2.81 24.93 -23.79
C VAL A 266 -1.86 24.43 -24.86
N GLY A 267 -1.95 23.15 -25.21
CA GLY A 267 -1.09 22.57 -26.22
C GLY A 267 -1.30 23.14 -27.61
N LEU A 268 -2.53 23.53 -27.98
CA LEU A 268 -2.81 24.17 -29.26
C LEU A 268 -2.29 25.61 -29.34
N GLY A 269 -2.43 26.38 -28.26
CA GLY A 269 -2.11 27.80 -28.19
C GLY A 269 -0.66 28.13 -28.51
N ASN A 270 -0.43 29.23 -29.24
CA ASN A 270 0.85 29.94 -29.21
C ASN A 270 0.95 30.81 -27.95
N LEU A 271 -0.19 31.38 -27.55
CA LEU A 271 -0.39 32.11 -26.30
C LEU A 271 -1.71 31.70 -25.67
N THR A 272 -1.69 31.36 -24.38
CA THR A 272 -2.90 31.02 -23.60
C THR A 272 -3.17 32.09 -22.53
N LEU A 273 -4.36 32.68 -22.55
CA LEU A 273 -4.83 33.61 -21.52
C LEU A 273 -5.48 32.81 -20.38
N ILE A 274 -5.00 32.98 -19.16
CA ILE A 274 -5.53 32.29 -17.97
C ILE A 274 -6.33 33.29 -17.16
N ASN A 275 -7.64 33.16 -17.20
CA ASN A 275 -8.59 34.06 -16.60
C ASN A 275 -8.99 33.59 -15.20
N ILE A 276 -8.60 34.37 -14.20
CA ILE A 276 -8.92 34.17 -12.78
C ILE A 276 -9.97 35.19 -12.38
N PHE A 277 -11.02 34.79 -11.68
CA PHE A 277 -12.13 35.67 -11.31
C PHE A 277 -12.38 35.64 -9.80
N GLY A 278 -12.30 36.81 -9.15
CA GLY A 278 -12.50 36.95 -7.70
C GLY A 278 -11.22 36.83 -6.87
N GLU A 279 -11.29 37.24 -5.61
CA GLU A 279 -10.13 37.37 -4.70
C GLU A 279 -9.96 36.18 -3.75
N THR A 280 -10.77 35.12 -3.86
CA THR A 280 -10.69 34.01 -2.89
C THR A 280 -9.49 33.08 -3.19
N PRO A 281 -8.73 32.66 -2.16
CA PRO A 281 -7.59 31.75 -2.35
C PRO A 281 -7.97 30.40 -2.99
N ALA A 282 -9.21 29.94 -2.80
CA ALA A 282 -9.72 28.68 -3.34
C ALA A 282 -9.91 28.76 -4.87
N ASP A 283 -10.50 29.85 -5.38
CA ASP A 283 -10.74 30.04 -6.82
C ASP A 283 -9.43 30.13 -7.61
N ILE A 284 -8.41 30.75 -6.99
CA ILE A 284 -7.06 30.85 -7.55
C ILE A 284 -6.41 29.46 -7.59
N GLN A 285 -6.41 28.74 -6.47
CA GLN A 285 -5.75 27.43 -6.36
C GLN A 285 -6.32 26.39 -7.34
N ASP A 286 -7.64 26.41 -7.53
CA ASP A 286 -8.36 25.46 -8.38
C ASP A 286 -8.01 25.59 -9.87
N VAL A 287 -7.82 26.83 -10.37
CA VAL A 287 -7.42 27.07 -11.76
C VAL A 287 -5.94 26.77 -11.95
N LEU A 288 -5.09 27.22 -11.02
CA LEU A 288 -3.64 27.06 -11.11
C LEU A 288 -3.23 25.59 -11.19
N GLN A 289 -3.87 24.72 -10.42
CA GLN A 289 -3.57 23.28 -10.41
C GLN A 289 -3.74 22.64 -11.80
N ILE A 290 -4.89 22.87 -12.45
CA ILE A 290 -5.20 22.32 -13.78
C ILE A 290 -4.23 22.89 -14.82
N VAL A 291 -3.93 24.18 -14.71
CA VAL A 291 -3.08 24.91 -15.65
C VAL A 291 -1.61 24.47 -15.56
N VAL A 292 -1.04 24.35 -14.37
CA VAL A 292 0.36 23.92 -14.18
C VAL A 292 0.55 22.49 -14.70
N GLN A 293 -0.41 21.60 -14.44
CA GLN A 293 -0.38 20.22 -14.97
C GLN A 293 -0.43 20.21 -16.50
N ALA A 294 -1.29 21.03 -17.11
CA ALA A 294 -1.36 21.17 -18.57
C ALA A 294 -0.02 21.63 -19.17
N PHE A 295 0.63 22.64 -18.59
CA PHE A 295 1.93 23.15 -19.05
C PHE A 295 3.08 22.14 -18.84
N MET A 296 3.09 21.42 -17.72
CA MET A 296 4.08 20.36 -17.48
C MET A 296 4.06 19.28 -18.55
N ARG A 297 2.86 18.85 -18.94
CA ARG A 297 2.70 17.87 -20.02
C ARG A 297 3.17 18.43 -21.36
N MET A 298 3.00 19.73 -21.59
CA MET A 298 3.54 20.38 -22.78
C MET A 298 5.06 20.32 -22.82
N LYS A 299 5.74 20.55 -21.68
CA LYS A 299 7.20 20.39 -21.58
C LYS A 299 7.64 18.96 -21.91
N LYS A 300 6.93 17.93 -21.44
CA LYS A 300 7.20 16.52 -21.75
C LYS A 300 7.12 16.20 -23.25
N VAL A 301 6.13 16.78 -23.95
CA VAL A 301 6.01 16.67 -25.41
C VAL A 301 6.84 17.71 -26.18
N LYS A 302 7.75 18.42 -25.49
CA LYS A 302 8.65 19.45 -26.04
C LYS A 302 7.93 20.60 -26.74
N LEU A 303 6.74 20.95 -26.25
CA LEU A 303 6.02 22.15 -26.63
C LEU A 303 6.21 23.20 -25.52
N SER A 304 6.48 24.45 -25.93
CA SER A 304 6.66 25.57 -24.99
C SER A 304 5.66 26.69 -25.30
N PRO A 305 4.37 26.49 -25.00
CA PRO A 305 3.36 27.54 -25.15
C PRO A 305 3.61 28.67 -24.15
N SER A 306 3.31 29.92 -24.54
CA SER A 306 3.38 31.08 -23.63
C SER A 306 2.03 31.30 -22.94
N CYS A 307 2.02 32.00 -21.80
CA CYS A 307 0.78 32.37 -21.12
C CYS A 307 0.77 33.81 -20.60
N VAL A 308 -0.44 34.33 -20.33
CA VAL A 308 -0.68 35.57 -19.58
C VAL A 308 -1.83 35.33 -18.61
N PHE A 309 -1.63 35.65 -17.33
CA PHE A 309 -2.66 35.61 -16.31
C PHE A 309 -3.44 36.92 -16.27
N VAL A 310 -4.76 36.80 -16.30
CA VAL A 310 -5.69 37.93 -16.21
C VAL A 310 -6.57 37.71 -14.99
N HIS A 311 -6.40 38.55 -13.97
CA HIS A 311 -7.19 38.51 -12.75
C HIS A 311 -8.30 39.56 -12.83
N GLN A 312 -9.53 39.12 -13.00
CA GLN A 312 -10.71 39.98 -13.10
C GLN A 312 -11.36 40.24 -11.74
N ASN A 313 -12.17 41.31 -11.69
CA ASN A 313 -12.98 41.71 -10.55
C ASN A 313 -12.15 42.15 -9.33
N VAL A 314 -11.08 42.90 -9.57
CA VAL A 314 -10.23 43.47 -8.51
C VAL A 314 -10.77 44.83 -8.10
N THR A 315 -10.98 45.02 -6.80
CA THR A 315 -11.63 46.22 -6.24
C THR A 315 -10.76 47.48 -6.31
N ASP A 316 -9.43 47.34 -6.21
CA ASP A 316 -8.46 48.43 -6.38
C ASP A 316 -7.31 47.99 -7.31
N ILE A 317 -7.43 48.30 -8.60
CA ILE A 317 -6.41 47.98 -9.62
C ILE A 317 -5.07 48.68 -9.30
N ALA A 318 -5.12 49.93 -8.81
CA ALA A 318 -3.94 50.74 -8.58
C ALA A 318 -3.11 50.24 -7.38
N ALA A 319 -3.76 49.68 -6.36
CA ALA A 319 -3.10 48.97 -5.27
C ALA A 319 -2.62 47.58 -5.71
N ALA A 320 -3.43 46.79 -6.41
CA ALA A 320 -3.09 45.44 -6.83
C ALA A 320 -1.89 45.38 -7.80
N GLU A 321 -1.78 46.31 -8.75
CA GLU A 321 -0.61 46.40 -9.65
C GLU A 321 0.67 46.84 -8.94
N LYS A 322 0.55 47.65 -7.88
CA LYS A 322 1.68 48.14 -7.07
C LYS A 322 2.10 47.19 -5.95
N THR A 323 1.24 46.27 -5.54
CA THR A 323 1.51 45.36 -4.43
C THR A 323 2.36 44.19 -4.91
N MET A 324 3.68 44.33 -4.81
CA MET A 324 4.65 43.25 -5.06
C MET A 324 4.32 41.95 -4.33
N GLU A 325 3.66 42.04 -3.17
CA GLU A 325 3.24 40.91 -2.35
C GLU A 325 2.26 39.95 -3.07
N GLY A 326 1.30 40.47 -3.83
CA GLY A 326 0.31 39.64 -4.55
C GLY A 326 0.93 38.85 -5.69
N LYS A 327 1.84 39.49 -6.45
CA LYS A 327 2.65 38.84 -7.49
C LYS A 327 3.62 37.82 -6.88
N ARG A 328 4.26 38.14 -5.75
CA ARG A 328 5.15 37.22 -5.03
C ARG A 328 4.42 35.95 -4.59
N CYS A 329 3.25 36.11 -3.95
CA CYS A 329 2.45 34.98 -3.49
C CYS A 329 1.97 34.10 -4.65
N LEU A 330 1.60 34.68 -5.79
CA LEU A 330 1.24 33.93 -6.99
C LEU A 330 2.42 33.13 -7.54
N GLN A 331 3.61 33.73 -7.61
CA GLN A 331 4.85 33.07 -8.05
C GLN A 331 5.21 31.90 -7.13
N GLU A 332 5.24 32.11 -5.80
CA GLU A 332 5.53 31.07 -4.81
C GLU A 332 4.58 29.87 -4.96
N LYS A 333 3.28 30.12 -5.18
CA LYS A 333 2.30 29.06 -5.41
C LYS A 333 2.50 28.33 -6.75
N LEU A 334 2.80 29.06 -7.81
CA LEU A 334 3.11 28.47 -9.12
C LEU A 334 4.35 27.57 -9.06
N ASP A 335 5.40 28.01 -8.36
CA ASP A 335 6.64 27.26 -8.20
C ASP A 335 6.44 25.99 -7.36
N GLN A 336 5.69 26.09 -6.25
CA GLN A 336 5.28 24.92 -5.46
C GLN A 336 4.49 23.91 -6.31
N MET A 337 3.50 24.38 -7.09
CA MET A 337 2.73 23.50 -7.96
C MET A 337 3.59 22.91 -9.10
N ALA A 338 4.57 23.64 -9.61
CA ALA A 338 5.50 23.16 -10.62
C ALA A 338 6.34 21.99 -10.08
N GLN A 339 6.95 22.13 -8.91
CA GLN A 339 7.74 21.07 -8.27
C GLN A 339 6.94 19.77 -8.13
N LEU A 340 5.73 19.91 -7.61
CA LEU A 340 4.83 18.79 -7.35
C LEU A 340 4.36 18.11 -8.65
N ALA A 341 4.10 18.88 -9.71
CA ALA A 341 3.67 18.34 -10.99
C ALA A 341 4.83 17.67 -11.73
N GLY A 342 6.08 18.09 -11.44
CA GLY A 342 7.29 17.47 -11.95
C GLY A 342 7.48 16.05 -11.42
N ILE A 343 7.21 15.85 -10.13
CA ILE A 343 7.22 14.52 -9.49
C ILE A 343 6.21 13.59 -10.15
N GLU A 344 4.96 14.05 -10.35
CA GLU A 344 3.89 13.24 -10.96
C GLU A 344 4.19 12.88 -12.42
N GLU A 345 4.74 13.82 -13.20
CA GLU A 345 4.95 13.65 -14.64
C GLU A 345 6.34 13.10 -15.04
N LEU A 346 7.19 12.83 -14.04
CA LEU A 346 8.60 12.40 -14.18
C LEU A 346 9.44 13.45 -14.96
N CYS A 347 9.37 14.71 -14.54
CA CYS A 347 10.06 15.83 -15.18
C CYS A 347 10.71 16.75 -14.14
N ASP A 348 12.01 17.03 -14.31
CA ASP A 348 12.75 17.97 -13.46
C ASP A 348 12.31 19.42 -13.74
N ALA A 349 11.63 20.03 -12.77
CA ALA A 349 11.30 21.45 -12.73
C ALA A 349 11.20 21.90 -11.27
N GLU A 350 11.99 22.91 -10.90
CA GLU A 350 12.02 23.47 -9.54
C GLU A 350 11.14 24.73 -9.44
N CYS A 351 10.89 25.41 -10.55
CA CYS A 351 10.02 26.58 -10.62
C CYS A 351 9.13 26.54 -11.88
N PHE A 352 8.06 27.32 -11.88
CA PHE A 352 7.12 27.39 -13.01
C PHE A 352 7.80 27.95 -14.27
N SER A 353 8.79 28.83 -14.10
CA SER A 353 9.61 29.35 -15.19
C SER A 353 10.52 28.29 -15.83
N ASP A 354 10.77 27.14 -15.18
CA ASP A 354 11.46 26.00 -15.81
C ASP A 354 10.55 25.24 -16.79
N ILE A 355 9.23 25.46 -16.68
CA ILE A 355 8.22 24.81 -17.52
C ILE A 355 7.97 25.63 -18.78
N ILE A 356 7.77 26.94 -18.59
CA ILE A 356 7.45 27.89 -19.66
C ILE A 356 8.15 29.24 -19.44
N ASP A 357 8.33 29.99 -20.53
CA ASP A 357 8.83 31.37 -20.48
C ASP A 357 7.76 32.30 -19.89
N PHE A 358 7.82 32.49 -18.57
CA PHE A 358 6.88 33.25 -17.75
C PHE A 358 7.59 34.27 -16.87
N ASP A 359 7.16 35.53 -16.96
CA ASP A 359 7.63 36.65 -16.14
C ASP A 359 6.46 37.26 -15.36
N VAL A 360 6.38 36.99 -14.05
CA VAL A 360 5.27 37.46 -13.19
C VAL A 360 5.06 38.99 -13.21
N GLN A 361 6.10 39.77 -13.55
CA GLN A 361 5.97 41.22 -13.63
C GLN A 361 5.28 41.69 -14.90
N LYS A 362 5.46 40.97 -16.02
CA LYS A 362 4.93 41.32 -17.34
C LYS A 362 3.67 40.56 -17.70
N ASP A 363 3.56 39.32 -17.25
CA ASP A 363 2.58 38.33 -17.69
C ASP A 363 1.39 38.18 -16.74
N VAL A 364 1.27 39.03 -15.71
CA VAL A 364 0.13 39.09 -14.79
C VAL A 364 -0.54 40.46 -14.89
N LYS A 365 -1.85 40.48 -15.14
CA LYS A 365 -2.66 41.70 -15.29
C LYS A 365 -3.90 41.66 -14.41
N TYR A 366 -4.21 42.79 -13.77
CA TYR A 366 -5.39 42.94 -12.91
C TYR A 366 -6.44 43.82 -13.59
N PHE A 367 -7.68 43.38 -13.59
CA PHE A 367 -8.80 44.00 -14.29
C PHE A 367 -9.85 44.47 -13.29
N ALA A 368 -10.37 45.67 -13.50
CA ALA A 368 -11.54 46.18 -12.80
C ALA A 368 -12.79 45.33 -13.08
N GLN A 369 -13.83 45.58 -12.29
CA GLN A 369 -15.19 45.15 -12.62
C GLN A 369 -15.63 45.72 -13.97
N LEU A 370 -16.35 44.90 -14.76
CA LEU A 370 -16.87 45.30 -16.08
C LEU A 370 -17.89 46.45 -15.99
N TRP A 371 -18.66 46.53 -14.92
CA TRP A 371 -19.76 47.50 -14.74
C TRP A 371 -19.47 48.44 -13.58
N GLU A 372 -19.76 49.74 -13.73
CA GLU A 372 -19.76 50.72 -12.63
C GLU A 372 -21.09 50.63 -11.85
N GLY A 373 -21.32 49.50 -11.18
CA GLY A 373 -22.53 49.24 -10.40
C GLY A 373 -23.27 47.97 -10.82
N SER A 374 -24.53 47.85 -10.41
CA SER A 374 -25.34 46.65 -10.68
C SER A 374 -26.07 46.75 -12.03
N PRO A 375 -25.91 45.76 -12.95
CA PRO A 375 -26.71 45.65 -14.17
C PRO A 375 -28.23 45.63 -13.88
N PRO A 376 -29.12 46.01 -14.83
CA PRO A 376 -28.89 46.17 -16.27
C PRO A 376 -28.61 47.60 -16.77
N MET A 377 -28.72 48.63 -15.92
CA MET A 377 -28.54 50.04 -16.30
C MET A 377 -27.16 50.62 -15.96
N ALA A 378 -26.26 49.81 -15.40
CA ALA A 378 -24.89 50.23 -15.09
C ALA A 378 -24.08 50.47 -16.38
N PRO A 379 -23.33 51.58 -16.50
CA PRO A 379 -22.44 51.79 -17.63
C PRO A 379 -21.20 50.88 -17.56
N PRO A 380 -20.57 50.55 -18.71
CA PRO A 380 -19.28 49.85 -18.71
C PRO A 380 -18.20 50.67 -18.01
N ASN A 381 -17.37 50.02 -17.21
CA ASN A 381 -16.27 50.64 -16.50
C ASN A 381 -15.15 51.07 -17.47
N PRO A 382 -14.77 52.37 -17.52
CA PRO A 382 -13.67 52.85 -18.35
C PRO A 382 -12.34 52.15 -18.03
N GLY A 383 -12.06 51.87 -16.75
CA GLY A 383 -10.87 51.16 -16.30
C GLY A 383 -10.77 49.73 -16.85
N TYR A 384 -11.90 49.03 -17.00
CA TYR A 384 -11.92 47.74 -17.70
C TYR A 384 -11.53 47.88 -19.18
N SER A 385 -12.01 48.93 -19.85
CA SER A 385 -11.69 49.19 -21.25
C SER A 385 -10.21 49.54 -21.45
N GLU A 386 -9.61 50.29 -20.52
CA GLU A 386 -8.17 50.58 -20.50
C GLU A 386 -7.34 49.31 -20.32
N SER A 387 -7.70 48.45 -19.35
CA SER A 387 -7.04 47.16 -19.14
C SER A 387 -7.12 46.23 -20.37
N ILE A 388 -8.27 46.21 -21.07
CA ILE A 388 -8.42 45.45 -22.32
C ILE A 388 -7.48 45.98 -23.41
N GLN A 389 -7.34 47.30 -23.55
CA GLN A 389 -6.42 47.88 -24.52
C GLN A 389 -4.96 47.55 -24.18
N GLU A 390 -4.59 47.56 -22.90
CA GLU A 390 -3.26 47.19 -22.45
C GLU A 390 -2.95 45.71 -22.71
N LEU A 391 -3.88 44.81 -22.33
CA LEU A 391 -3.76 43.38 -22.61
C LEU A 391 -3.62 43.12 -24.11
N LYS A 392 -4.38 43.84 -24.95
CA LYS A 392 -4.25 43.77 -26.41
C LYS A 392 -2.85 44.16 -26.88
N LYS A 393 -2.24 45.21 -26.31
CA LYS A 393 -0.86 45.61 -26.63
C LYS A 393 0.16 44.51 -26.27
N ILE A 394 -0.02 43.84 -25.13
CA ILE A 394 0.85 42.73 -24.68
C ILE A 394 0.70 41.51 -25.58
N ILE A 395 -0.53 41.13 -25.94
CA ILE A 395 -0.79 40.02 -26.86
C ILE A 395 -0.13 40.31 -28.22
N LEU A 396 -0.28 41.53 -28.74
CA LEU A 396 0.35 41.92 -29.99
C LEU A 396 1.89 41.93 -29.88
N SER A 397 2.47 42.36 -28.77
CA SER A 397 3.94 42.34 -28.59
C SER A 397 4.50 40.92 -28.55
N LYS A 398 3.86 40.01 -27.81
CA LYS A 398 4.23 38.57 -27.81
C LYS A 398 3.99 37.92 -29.17
N ALA A 399 2.91 38.31 -29.87
CA ALA A 399 2.62 37.78 -31.19
C ALA A 399 3.69 38.19 -32.24
N LYS A 400 4.27 39.40 -32.15
CA LYS A 400 5.38 39.85 -33.05
C LYS A 400 6.60 38.93 -32.98
N GLN A 401 6.85 38.33 -31.81
CA GLN A 401 7.99 37.44 -31.58
C GLN A 401 7.73 36.01 -32.07
N SER A 402 6.47 35.67 -32.38
CA SER A 402 6.09 34.33 -32.84
C SER A 402 6.04 34.26 -34.35
N ASN A 403 6.60 33.18 -34.90
CA ASN A 403 6.50 32.91 -36.31
C ASN A 403 5.08 32.41 -36.69
N GLY A 404 4.23 32.04 -35.72
CA GLY A 404 2.94 31.37 -35.98
C GLY A 404 3.10 29.97 -36.61
N ILE A 405 1.99 29.29 -36.83
CA ILE A 405 1.93 27.92 -37.38
C ILE A 405 1.18 27.91 -38.71
N THR A 406 1.64 27.14 -39.71
CA THR A 406 0.87 26.97 -40.96
C THR A 406 -0.42 26.19 -40.69
N LEU A 407 -1.48 26.43 -41.47
CA LEU A 407 -2.72 25.67 -41.35
C LEU A 407 -2.50 24.15 -41.52
N SER A 408 -1.55 23.74 -42.37
CA SER A 408 -1.15 22.35 -42.55
C SER A 408 -0.55 21.72 -41.29
N HIS A 409 0.36 22.42 -40.62
CA HIS A 409 0.96 21.99 -39.35
C HIS A 409 -0.04 22.06 -38.20
N PHE A 410 -0.91 23.07 -38.17
CA PHE A 410 -1.95 23.20 -37.15
C PHE A 410 -2.92 22.00 -37.16
N LYS A 411 -3.31 21.56 -38.36
CA LYS A 411 -4.11 20.34 -38.55
C LYS A 411 -3.41 19.09 -37.98
N ILE A 412 -2.10 18.95 -38.23
CA ILE A 412 -1.30 17.83 -37.69
C ILE A 412 -1.24 17.93 -36.16
N LYS A 413 -0.97 19.14 -35.63
CA LYS A 413 -0.90 19.42 -34.20
C LYS A 413 -2.19 19.05 -33.45
N ILE A 414 -3.36 19.40 -33.99
CA ILE A 414 -4.67 18.99 -33.42
C ILE A 414 -4.78 17.46 -33.36
N HIS A 415 -4.43 16.79 -34.46
CA HIS A 415 -4.56 15.35 -34.57
C HIS A 415 -3.62 14.60 -33.62
N ASP A 416 -2.36 14.99 -33.59
CA ASP A 416 -1.34 14.33 -32.77
C ASP A 416 -1.55 14.59 -31.29
N LEU A 417 -1.90 15.83 -30.91
CA LEU A 417 -2.19 16.19 -29.52
C LEU A 417 -3.43 15.45 -29.00
N TRP A 418 -4.52 15.42 -29.77
CA TRP A 418 -5.74 14.71 -29.33
C TRP A 418 -5.51 13.19 -29.21
N ASN A 419 -4.80 12.58 -30.18
CA ASN A 419 -4.49 11.16 -30.10
C ASN A 419 -3.53 10.83 -28.95
N ALA A 420 -2.56 11.71 -28.65
CA ALA A 420 -1.69 11.55 -27.49
C ALA A 420 -2.51 11.58 -26.19
N LEU A 421 -3.38 12.58 -26.02
CA LEU A 421 -4.25 12.71 -24.85
C LEU A 421 -5.17 11.50 -24.66
N MET A 422 -5.77 10.97 -25.74
CA MET A 422 -6.63 9.78 -25.64
C MET A 422 -5.89 8.49 -25.26
N ASN A 423 -4.56 8.45 -25.41
CA ASN A 423 -3.72 7.32 -25.03
C ASN A 423 -3.09 7.48 -23.63
N GLU A 424 -3.20 8.65 -23.00
CA GLU A 424 -2.67 8.93 -21.67
C GLU A 424 -3.72 8.63 -20.57
N GLN A 425 -3.24 8.24 -19.38
CA GLN A 425 -4.08 7.97 -18.22
C GLN A 425 -4.14 9.20 -17.30
N PHE A 426 -5.26 9.92 -17.31
CA PHE A 426 -5.55 11.02 -16.37
C PHE A 426 -6.07 10.44 -15.04
N VAL A 427 -5.20 10.29 -14.03
CA VAL A 427 -5.61 9.58 -12.79
C VAL A 427 -5.39 10.36 -11.48
N PHE A 428 -4.61 11.44 -11.42
CA PHE A 428 -4.32 12.03 -10.11
C PHE A 428 -4.91 13.43 -9.89
N SER A 429 -5.65 13.56 -8.79
CA SER A 429 -5.94 14.84 -8.16
C SER A 429 -4.81 15.18 -7.18
N PHE A 430 -4.07 16.24 -7.49
CA PHE A 430 -2.90 16.74 -6.76
C PHE A 430 -3.04 16.83 -5.24
N LYS A 431 -4.25 17.14 -4.76
CA LYS A 431 -4.57 17.20 -3.31
C LYS A 431 -4.33 15.86 -2.61
N ASN A 432 -4.54 14.74 -3.30
CA ASN A 432 -4.30 13.41 -2.75
C ASN A 432 -2.84 12.96 -2.91
N THR A 433 -2.14 13.35 -3.98
CA THR A 433 -0.77 12.88 -4.24
C THR A 433 0.25 13.46 -3.26
N LEU A 434 0.19 14.77 -3.00
CA LEU A 434 1.09 15.41 -2.02
C LEU A 434 0.84 14.92 -0.59
N GLU A 435 -0.44 14.82 -0.18
CA GLU A 435 -0.79 14.28 1.13
C GLU A 435 -0.29 12.84 1.30
N ILE A 436 -0.39 12.00 0.26
CA ILE A 436 0.15 10.63 0.27
C ILE A 436 1.68 10.64 0.39
N ALA A 437 2.39 11.45 -0.41
CA ALA A 437 3.86 11.51 -0.36
C ALA A 437 4.37 11.95 1.02
N VAL A 438 3.78 13.01 1.58
CA VAL A 438 4.09 13.50 2.93
C VAL A 438 3.76 12.45 3.99
N TYR A 439 2.62 11.76 3.88
CA TYR A 439 2.26 10.66 4.78
C TYR A 439 3.27 9.51 4.71
N ARG A 440 3.74 9.13 3.50
CA ARG A 440 4.74 8.07 3.34
C ARG A 440 6.08 8.44 3.98
N LYS A 441 6.52 9.71 3.88
CA LYS A 441 7.72 10.20 4.59
C LYS A 441 7.54 10.09 6.10
N LEU A 442 6.35 10.45 6.61
CA LEU A 442 6.01 10.28 8.03
C LEU A 442 6.02 8.81 8.47
N GLU A 443 5.52 7.87 7.65
CA GLU A 443 5.60 6.42 7.96
C GLU A 443 7.05 5.93 8.12
N VAL A 444 7.98 6.44 7.30
CA VAL A 444 9.40 6.10 7.42
C VAL A 444 9.97 6.60 8.74
N GLN A 445 9.67 7.85 9.13
CA GLN A 445 10.11 8.40 10.42
C GLN A 445 9.49 7.66 11.61
N TYR A 446 8.22 7.27 11.51
CA TYR A 446 7.58 6.42 12.50
C TYR A 446 8.27 5.05 12.65
N GLY A 447 8.69 4.44 11.54
CA GLY A 447 9.52 3.24 11.55
C GLY A 447 10.86 3.43 12.28
N ASN A 448 11.47 4.61 12.16
CA ASN A 448 12.69 4.96 12.90
C ASN A 448 12.44 5.13 14.41
N TRP A 449 11.40 5.85 14.80
CA TRP A 449 11.05 6.06 16.20
C TRP A 449 10.69 4.76 16.92
N THR A 450 9.86 3.91 16.30
CA THR A 450 9.49 2.60 16.85
C THR A 450 10.70 1.68 17.00
N TRP A 451 11.65 1.73 16.05
CA TRP A 451 12.91 0.98 16.15
C TRP A 451 13.76 1.43 17.36
N VAL A 452 13.92 2.73 17.60
CA VAL A 452 14.68 3.26 18.75
C VAL A 452 14.10 2.74 20.07
N LEU A 453 12.77 2.77 20.20
CA LEU A 453 12.06 2.26 21.36
C LEU A 453 12.23 0.74 21.51
N ARG A 454 12.03 -0.03 20.43
CA ARG A 454 12.16 -1.50 20.45
C ARG A 454 13.59 -1.95 20.74
N SER A 455 14.60 -1.35 20.11
CA SER A 455 16.01 -1.67 20.35
C SER A 455 16.44 -1.37 21.79
N ASN A 456 15.94 -0.27 22.37
CA ASN A 456 16.17 0.02 23.78
C ASN A 456 15.48 -1.01 24.68
N MET A 457 14.24 -1.36 24.38
CA MET A 457 13.47 -2.33 25.14
C MET A 457 14.10 -3.72 25.12
N LEU A 458 14.60 -4.19 23.97
CA LEU A 458 15.36 -5.45 23.85
C LEU A 458 16.64 -5.43 24.71
N THR A 459 17.29 -4.26 24.83
CA THR A 459 18.46 -4.10 25.69
C THR A 459 18.08 -4.19 27.17
N ILE A 460 16.98 -3.56 27.57
CA ILE A 460 16.44 -3.62 28.95
C ILE A 460 16.02 -5.06 29.28
N GLU A 461 15.32 -5.73 28.36
CA GLU A 461 14.89 -7.12 28.47
C GLU A 461 16.09 -8.04 28.69
N ASN A 462 17.16 -7.92 27.90
CA ASN A 462 18.38 -8.71 28.07
C ASN A 462 19.03 -8.53 29.45
N GLN A 463 19.09 -7.29 29.95
CA GLN A 463 19.65 -6.99 31.26
C GLN A 463 18.79 -7.59 32.39
N LEU A 464 17.47 -7.44 32.31
CA LEU A 464 16.56 -7.95 33.34
C LEU A 464 16.48 -9.47 33.33
N HIS A 465 16.45 -10.09 32.14
CA HIS A 465 16.54 -11.54 31.98
C HIS A 465 17.79 -12.08 32.69
N THR A 466 18.94 -11.44 32.48
CA THR A 466 20.20 -11.81 33.15
C THR A 466 20.09 -11.70 34.67
N ARG A 467 19.46 -10.63 35.19
CA ARG A 467 19.26 -10.44 36.64
C ARG A 467 18.32 -11.47 37.27
N ILE A 468 17.29 -11.88 36.54
CA ILE A 468 16.33 -12.91 36.98
C ILE A 468 17.03 -14.27 37.04
N GLU A 469 17.80 -14.63 36.01
CA GLU A 469 18.57 -15.89 35.98
C GLU A 469 19.59 -15.98 37.12
N ASN A 470 20.26 -14.86 37.42
CA ASN A 470 21.18 -14.74 38.55
C ASN A 470 20.49 -14.74 39.94
N GLY A 471 19.15 -14.81 40.01
CA GLY A 471 18.39 -14.88 41.27
C GLY A 471 18.21 -13.53 42.00
N ASN A 472 18.58 -12.41 41.37
CA ASN A 472 18.56 -11.08 41.99
C ASN A 472 17.20 -10.38 41.91
N LEU A 473 16.28 -10.88 41.06
CA LEU A 473 15.01 -10.22 40.77
C LEU A 473 13.86 -11.23 40.77
N ASN A 474 12.92 -11.08 41.70
CA ASN A 474 11.79 -12.00 41.90
C ASN A 474 10.43 -11.46 41.43
N LYS A 475 10.42 -10.19 40.99
CA LYS A 475 9.28 -9.44 40.48
C LYS A 475 9.81 -8.31 39.59
N VAL A 476 9.16 -8.09 38.45
CA VAL A 476 9.36 -6.89 37.63
C VAL A 476 8.09 -6.05 37.77
N GLU A 477 8.23 -4.76 38.10
CA GLU A 477 7.07 -3.87 38.16
C GLU A 477 6.94 -3.10 36.84
N HIS A 478 5.71 -2.97 36.34
CA HIS A 478 5.38 -2.19 35.15
C HIS A 478 5.98 -0.78 35.18
N SER A 479 5.89 -0.10 36.33
CA SER A 479 6.45 1.25 36.55
C SER A 479 7.97 1.30 36.37
N ASP A 480 8.70 0.26 36.76
CA ASP A 480 10.16 0.23 36.64
C ASP A 480 10.61 0.08 35.19
N LEU A 481 9.92 -0.77 34.42
CA LEU A 481 10.17 -0.91 32.98
C LEU A 481 9.85 0.39 32.26
N PHE A 482 8.69 0.99 32.58
CA PHE A 482 8.26 2.26 32.00
C PHE A 482 9.26 3.38 32.28
N ASN A 483 9.74 3.49 33.52
CA ASN A 483 10.74 4.48 33.93
C ASN A 483 12.09 4.26 33.23
N LYS A 484 12.55 3.02 33.07
CA LYS A 484 13.80 2.72 32.34
C LYS A 484 13.72 3.12 30.87
N MET A 485 12.56 2.99 30.26
CA MET A 485 12.31 3.37 28.87
C MET A 485 12.08 4.88 28.68
N SER A 486 11.67 5.60 29.74
CA SER A 486 11.26 7.01 29.70
C SER A 486 12.29 7.94 29.07
N ASN A 487 13.59 7.73 29.33
CA ASN A 487 14.64 8.56 28.75
C ASN A 487 14.67 8.47 27.22
N LYS A 488 14.59 7.25 26.65
CA LYS A 488 14.54 7.07 25.20
C LYS A 488 13.21 7.50 24.59
N TYR A 489 12.12 7.34 25.33
CA TYR A 489 10.83 7.89 24.92
C TYR A 489 10.88 9.42 24.78
N LYS A 490 11.48 10.14 25.73
CA LYS A 490 11.63 11.60 25.66
C LYS A 490 12.52 12.05 24.50
N GLU A 491 13.56 11.29 24.17
CA GLU A 491 14.36 11.55 22.96
C GLU A 491 13.50 11.44 21.70
N VAL A 492 12.71 10.37 21.58
CA VAL A 492 11.79 10.15 20.45
C VAL A 492 10.70 11.23 20.38
N GLU A 493 10.13 11.62 21.53
CA GLU A 493 9.12 12.68 21.61
C GLU A 493 9.68 14.03 21.14
N LYS A 494 10.93 14.34 21.52
CA LYS A 494 11.63 15.54 21.05
C LYS A 494 11.92 15.49 19.55
N ASP A 495 12.43 14.37 19.04
CA ASP A 495 12.73 14.20 17.62
C ASP A 495 11.45 14.26 16.76
N MET A 496 10.36 13.67 17.25
CA MET A 496 9.04 13.75 16.61
C MET A 496 8.51 15.18 16.62
N THR A 497 8.56 15.88 17.75
CA THR A 497 8.12 17.28 17.85
C THR A 497 8.89 18.15 16.88
N LYS A 498 10.22 17.98 16.81
CA LYS A 498 11.09 18.66 15.86
C LYS A 498 10.68 18.37 14.40
N TYR A 499 10.42 17.11 14.06
CA TYR A 499 9.97 16.74 12.70
C TYR A 499 8.66 17.44 12.32
N PHE A 500 7.68 17.52 13.23
CA PHE A 500 6.42 18.22 12.94
C PHE A 500 6.51 19.76 12.97
N GLU A 501 7.63 20.35 13.41
CA GLU A 501 7.80 21.82 13.52
C GLU A 501 8.74 22.39 12.46
N ASP A 502 9.83 21.67 12.16
CA ASP A 502 10.92 22.13 11.29
C ASP A 502 10.76 21.68 9.83
N ASP A 503 9.87 20.73 9.54
CA ASP A 503 9.67 20.18 8.19
C ASP A 503 8.96 21.18 7.25
N THR A 504 9.39 21.19 5.99
CA THR A 504 8.88 22.08 4.94
C THR A 504 7.38 21.89 4.68
N GLU A 505 6.84 20.69 4.95
CA GLU A 505 5.43 20.34 4.78
C GLU A 505 4.61 20.33 6.09
N LYS A 506 5.04 21.09 7.11
CA LYS A 506 4.40 21.14 8.44
C LYS A 506 2.88 21.40 8.42
N GLU A 507 2.39 22.18 7.45
CA GLU A 507 0.97 22.52 7.31
C GLU A 507 0.11 21.30 6.92
N ILE A 508 0.70 20.33 6.22
CA ILE A 508 0.06 19.06 5.85
C ILE A 508 0.23 18.04 6.98
N LEU A 509 1.41 17.99 7.59
CA LEU A 509 1.74 17.04 8.65
C LEU A 509 0.90 17.25 9.92
N VAL A 510 0.52 18.49 10.24
CA VAL A 510 -0.18 18.84 11.50
C VAL A 510 -1.45 18.02 11.74
N GLN A 511 -2.14 17.59 10.67
CA GLN A 511 -3.36 16.80 10.77
C GLN A 511 -3.14 15.39 11.35
N TRP A 512 -1.93 14.83 11.22
CA TRP A 512 -1.59 13.50 11.74
C TRP A 512 -0.84 13.53 13.08
N ARG A 513 -0.38 14.72 13.53
CA ARG A 513 0.44 14.89 14.74
C ARG A 513 -0.16 14.18 15.96
N GLY A 514 -1.36 14.56 16.38
CA GLY A 514 -1.99 14.01 17.59
C GLY A 514 -2.22 12.50 17.52
N ARG A 515 -2.42 11.95 16.32
CA ARG A 515 -2.59 10.50 16.14
C ARG A 515 -1.26 9.76 16.27
N PHE A 516 -0.20 10.24 15.64
CA PHE A 516 1.11 9.60 15.74
C PHE A 516 1.69 9.72 17.15
N GLU A 517 1.45 10.84 17.85
CA GLU A 517 1.75 10.99 19.27
C GLU A 517 1.07 9.91 20.12
N ASN A 518 -0.23 9.68 19.92
CA ASN A 518 -0.95 8.62 20.63
C ASN A 518 -0.44 7.22 20.25
N LYS A 519 -0.14 6.98 18.98
CA LYS A 519 0.38 5.68 18.51
C LYS A 519 1.75 5.35 19.09
N ILE A 520 2.64 6.32 19.25
CA ILE A 520 3.94 6.07 19.91
C ILE A 520 3.74 5.74 21.39
N LYS A 521 2.79 6.41 22.08
CA LYS A 521 2.43 6.09 23.48
C LYS A 521 1.87 4.67 23.61
N GLU A 522 0.92 4.30 22.74
CA GLU A 522 0.35 2.96 22.71
C GLU A 522 1.41 1.89 22.40
N PHE A 523 2.31 2.17 21.46
CA PHE A 523 3.42 1.29 21.12
C PHE A 523 4.41 1.10 22.28
N GLN A 524 4.72 2.17 23.03
CA GLN A 524 5.52 2.09 24.25
C GLN A 524 4.85 1.15 25.27
N GLU A 525 3.57 1.37 25.55
CA GLU A 525 2.81 0.57 26.51
C GLU A 525 2.72 -0.91 26.08
N GLU A 526 2.55 -1.17 24.78
CA GLU A 526 2.56 -2.53 24.22
C GLU A 526 3.92 -3.21 24.42
N LEU A 527 5.03 -2.52 24.14
CA LEU A 527 6.38 -3.05 24.34
C LEU A 527 6.64 -3.37 25.82
N VAL A 528 6.30 -2.44 26.72
CA VAL A 528 6.52 -2.63 28.16
C VAL A 528 5.73 -3.83 28.67
N ARG A 529 4.43 -3.90 28.36
CA ARG A 529 3.56 -5.02 28.77
C ARG A 529 3.98 -6.35 28.13
N GLY A 530 4.46 -6.31 26.90
CA GLY A 530 4.99 -7.49 26.21
C GLY A 530 6.23 -8.06 26.91
N VAL A 531 7.16 -7.19 27.31
CA VAL A 531 8.35 -7.61 28.05
C VAL A 531 8.03 -8.01 29.49
N GLU A 532 7.12 -7.31 30.17
CA GLU A 532 6.65 -7.69 31.50
C GLU A 532 6.17 -9.14 31.51
N ARG A 533 5.28 -9.53 30.58
CA ARG A 533 4.81 -10.91 30.45
C ARG A 533 5.94 -11.91 30.21
N LYS A 534 6.84 -11.62 29.27
CA LYS A 534 8.00 -12.49 28.98
C LYS A 534 8.88 -12.68 30.21
N LEU A 535 9.21 -11.60 30.94
CA LEU A 535 10.05 -11.66 32.13
C LEU A 535 9.35 -12.35 33.31
N ASP A 536 8.03 -12.14 33.46
CA ASP A 536 7.22 -12.84 34.45
C ASP A 536 7.22 -14.35 34.20
N GLU A 537 7.13 -14.79 32.95
CA GLU A 537 7.28 -16.21 32.59
C GLU A 537 8.63 -16.76 33.04
N VAL A 538 9.74 -16.05 32.79
CA VAL A 538 11.08 -16.45 33.26
C VAL A 538 11.14 -16.49 34.80
N ILE A 539 10.54 -15.52 35.49
CA ILE A 539 10.47 -15.51 36.96
C ILE A 539 9.69 -16.72 37.48
N GLN A 540 8.56 -17.06 36.86
CA GLN A 540 7.76 -18.22 37.24
C GLN A 540 8.54 -19.52 36.99
N GLN A 541 9.30 -19.60 35.90
CA GLN A 541 10.22 -20.70 35.65
C GLN A 541 11.25 -20.82 36.75
N LYS A 542 11.90 -19.72 37.13
CA LYS A 542 12.92 -19.71 38.19
C LYS A 542 12.34 -20.15 39.54
N LYS A 543 11.12 -19.73 39.85
CA LYS A 543 10.38 -20.18 41.05
C LYS A 543 10.06 -21.67 41.01
N ALA A 544 9.68 -22.22 39.85
CA ALA A 544 9.43 -23.64 39.67
C ALA A 544 10.72 -24.47 39.84
N CYS A 545 11.85 -24.00 39.29
CA CYS A 545 13.15 -24.64 39.40
C CYS A 545 13.80 -24.49 40.79
N LYS A 546 13.26 -23.65 41.69
CA LYS A 546 13.89 -23.27 42.96
C LYS A 546 14.39 -24.46 43.79
N LYS A 547 13.60 -25.55 43.86
CA LYS A 547 13.99 -26.76 44.61
C LYS A 547 15.21 -27.47 44.03
N LEU A 548 15.33 -27.50 42.70
CA LEU A 548 16.52 -28.05 42.05
C LEU A 548 17.69 -27.07 42.18
N ASP A 549 17.44 -25.77 41.96
CA ASP A 549 18.44 -24.72 42.08
C ASP A 549 19.08 -24.66 43.48
N GLU A 550 18.32 -24.93 44.55
CA GLU A 550 18.83 -25.08 45.92
C GLU A 550 19.74 -26.31 46.11
N LYS A 551 19.54 -27.38 45.33
CA LYS A 551 20.35 -28.62 45.38
C LYS A 551 21.57 -28.60 44.45
N LYS A 552 21.56 -27.79 43.38
CA LYS A 552 22.70 -27.61 42.46
C LYS A 552 24.03 -27.34 43.20
N PRO A 553 24.10 -26.45 44.22
CA PRO A 553 25.30 -26.25 45.04
C PRO A 553 25.85 -27.54 45.65
N GLU A 554 24.97 -28.35 46.24
CA GLU A 554 25.34 -29.58 46.93
C GLU A 554 25.89 -30.60 45.93
N PHE A 555 25.21 -30.75 44.79
CA PHE A 555 25.65 -31.59 43.67
C PHE A 555 27.02 -31.16 43.11
N GLU A 556 27.20 -29.88 42.81
CA GLU A 556 28.45 -29.37 42.26
C GLU A 556 29.62 -29.54 43.25
N ASN A 557 29.37 -29.36 44.56
CA ASN A 557 30.36 -29.56 45.61
C ASN A 557 30.76 -31.04 45.78
N GLU A 558 29.80 -31.96 45.79
CA GLU A 558 30.08 -33.39 45.87
C GLU A 558 30.82 -33.92 44.64
N LEU A 559 30.40 -33.51 43.43
CA LEU A 559 31.10 -33.88 42.20
C LEU A 559 32.56 -33.40 42.23
N LEU A 560 32.81 -32.18 42.72
CA LEU A 560 34.17 -31.64 42.83
C LEU A 560 35.02 -32.46 43.81
N GLN A 561 34.47 -32.83 44.96
CA GLN A 561 35.14 -33.66 45.96
C GLN A 561 35.42 -35.09 45.43
N LYS A 562 34.45 -35.72 44.77
CA LYS A 562 34.62 -37.04 44.14
C LYS A 562 35.68 -37.00 43.04
N SER A 563 35.68 -35.93 42.23
CA SER A 563 36.70 -35.69 41.19
C SER A 563 38.09 -35.51 41.78
N LYS A 564 38.23 -34.76 42.88
CA LYS A 564 39.51 -34.56 43.59
C LYS A 564 40.04 -35.85 44.21
N LYS A 565 39.17 -36.66 44.83
CA LYS A 565 39.53 -37.97 45.39
C LYS A 565 39.98 -38.95 44.31
N LEU A 566 39.24 -39.04 43.20
CA LEU A 566 39.60 -39.88 42.07
C LEU A 566 40.94 -39.46 41.46
N ALA A 567 41.18 -38.15 41.31
CA ALA A 567 42.46 -37.64 40.81
C ALA A 567 43.64 -38.01 41.72
N HIS A 568 43.44 -38.00 43.05
CA HIS A 568 44.47 -38.41 44.00
C HIS A 568 44.79 -39.91 43.91
N GLN A 569 43.78 -40.76 43.70
CA GLN A 569 43.96 -42.21 43.52
C GLN A 569 44.66 -42.58 42.20
N LEU A 570 44.51 -41.75 41.16
CA LEU A 570 45.03 -42.00 39.82
C LEU A 570 46.29 -41.18 39.48
N LYS A 571 46.81 -40.40 40.44
CA LYS A 571 47.96 -39.48 40.27
C LYS A 571 49.21 -40.18 39.72
N ASP A 572 49.43 -41.44 40.07
CA ASP A 572 50.59 -42.23 39.63
C ASP A 572 50.39 -42.93 38.26
N LYS A 573 49.16 -42.93 37.73
CA LYS A 573 48.77 -43.53 36.43
C LYS A 573 48.56 -42.49 35.32
N ALA A 574 48.81 -41.21 35.59
CA ALA A 574 48.38 -40.05 34.81
C ALA A 574 49.04 -39.85 33.42
N LYS A 575 49.68 -40.87 32.83
CA LYS A 575 50.39 -40.76 31.55
C LYS A 575 49.55 -41.15 30.32
N ASP A 576 48.43 -41.85 30.50
CA ASP A 576 47.52 -42.26 29.42
C ASP A 576 46.18 -41.52 29.51
N GLU A 577 45.94 -40.62 28.57
CA GLU A 577 44.73 -39.79 28.52
C GLU A 577 43.45 -40.59 28.20
N VAL A 578 43.59 -41.63 27.39
CA VAL A 578 42.46 -42.47 26.97
C VAL A 578 41.98 -43.31 28.16
N GLU A 579 42.93 -43.83 28.94
CA GLU A 579 42.63 -44.58 30.15
C GLU A 579 42.03 -43.69 31.26
N LEU A 580 42.51 -42.45 31.43
CA LEU A 580 41.91 -41.48 32.37
C LEU A 580 40.45 -41.18 32.02
N GLN A 581 40.15 -40.97 30.73
CA GLN A 581 38.78 -40.72 30.27
C GLN A 581 37.86 -41.92 30.49
N LYS A 582 38.37 -43.13 30.24
CA LYS A 582 37.63 -44.38 30.46
C LYS A 582 37.32 -44.60 31.94
N GLN A 583 38.30 -44.44 32.82
CA GLN A 583 38.13 -44.55 34.27
C GLN A 583 37.11 -43.54 34.82
N PHE A 584 37.18 -42.29 34.36
CA PHE A 584 36.20 -41.26 34.74
C PHE A 584 34.79 -41.60 34.25
N ASN A 585 34.64 -42.03 32.99
CA ASN A 585 33.34 -42.40 32.43
C ASN A 585 32.69 -43.58 33.16
N CYS A 586 33.48 -44.56 33.63
CA CYS A 586 32.97 -45.70 34.39
C CYS A 586 32.36 -45.30 35.74
N VAL A 587 33.00 -44.37 36.47
CA VAL A 587 32.50 -43.95 37.80
C VAL A 587 31.42 -42.87 37.72
N TRP A 588 31.37 -42.12 36.61
CA TRP A 588 30.42 -41.03 36.43
C TRP A 588 28.96 -41.48 36.53
N SER A 589 28.59 -42.59 35.89
CA SER A 589 27.21 -43.10 35.94
C SER A 589 26.76 -43.48 37.34
N ASP A 590 27.70 -43.96 38.16
CA ASP A 590 27.42 -44.32 39.55
C ASP A 590 27.28 -43.07 40.42
N TRP A 591 28.12 -42.05 40.19
CA TRP A 591 27.99 -40.76 40.87
C TRP A 591 26.65 -40.07 40.56
N VAL A 592 26.23 -40.06 39.29
CA VAL A 592 24.93 -39.48 38.89
C VAL A 592 23.77 -40.23 39.53
N LYS A 593 23.80 -41.57 39.56
CA LYS A 593 22.77 -42.39 40.23
C LYS A 593 22.71 -42.11 41.73
N GLU A 594 23.85 -42.05 42.40
CA GLU A 594 23.95 -41.78 43.85
C GLU A 594 23.42 -40.38 44.20
N LEU A 595 23.71 -39.37 43.37
CA LEU A 595 23.23 -37.99 43.58
C LEU A 595 21.74 -37.82 43.25
N THR A 596 21.13 -38.77 42.53
CA THR A 596 19.72 -38.69 42.07
C THR A 596 18.79 -39.71 42.72
N THR A 597 19.24 -40.49 43.71
CA THR A 597 18.41 -41.51 44.38
C THR A 597 17.13 -40.95 45.02
N ASP A 598 17.15 -39.70 45.46
CA ASP A 598 16.00 -39.03 46.10
C ASP A 598 15.15 -38.20 45.12
N THR A 599 15.47 -38.20 43.82
CA THR A 599 14.76 -37.43 42.80
C THR A 599 13.99 -38.33 41.85
N LYS A 600 12.71 -38.01 41.59
CA LYS A 600 11.92 -38.71 40.57
C LYS A 600 12.23 -38.11 39.20
N PRO A 601 12.65 -38.91 38.20
CA PRO A 601 12.88 -38.40 36.86
C PRO A 601 11.57 -37.89 36.26
N ILE A 602 11.66 -36.79 35.51
CA ILE A 602 10.51 -36.22 34.81
C ILE A 602 10.14 -37.17 33.66
N LYS A 603 8.89 -37.65 33.65
CA LYS A 603 8.38 -38.50 32.57
C LYS A 603 8.29 -37.71 31.27
N ASP A 604 8.67 -38.34 30.17
CA ASP A 604 8.45 -37.76 28.84
C ASP A 604 6.95 -37.73 28.50
N ILE A 605 6.58 -36.85 27.58
CA ILE A 605 5.20 -36.70 27.13
C ILE A 605 4.83 -37.81 26.15
N ASN A 606 3.62 -38.36 26.30
CA ASN A 606 3.04 -39.24 25.29
C ASN A 606 1.84 -38.56 24.64
N LEU A 607 2.12 -37.69 23.66
CA LEU A 607 1.10 -36.95 22.93
C LEU A 607 0.15 -37.89 22.17
N GLU A 608 0.60 -39.07 21.73
CA GLU A 608 -0.26 -40.02 21.02
C GLU A 608 -1.32 -40.65 21.94
N ASP A 609 -0.91 -41.05 23.15
CA ASP A 609 -1.84 -41.59 24.16
C ASP A 609 -2.83 -40.51 24.64
N ASP A 610 -2.36 -39.28 24.84
CA ASP A 610 -3.20 -38.19 25.31
C ASP A 610 -4.18 -37.72 24.22
N GLN A 611 -3.76 -37.68 22.96
CA GLN A 611 -4.68 -37.52 21.82
C GLN A 611 -5.74 -38.62 21.80
N ALA A 612 -5.35 -39.88 21.96
CA ALA A 612 -6.27 -41.01 21.95
C ALA A 612 -7.30 -40.93 23.08
N LYS A 613 -6.88 -40.53 24.29
CA LYS A 613 -7.79 -40.28 25.42
C LYS A 613 -8.77 -39.15 25.14
N ILE A 614 -8.29 -38.02 24.62
CA ILE A 614 -9.15 -36.87 24.29
C ILE A 614 -10.17 -37.25 23.22
N PHE A 615 -9.78 -37.94 22.16
CA PHE A 615 -10.73 -38.38 21.14
C PHE A 615 -11.78 -39.37 21.68
N ASN A 616 -11.39 -40.25 22.62
CA ASN A 616 -12.32 -41.13 23.31
C ASN A 616 -13.29 -40.35 24.22
N GLU A 617 -12.80 -39.35 24.97
CA GLU A 617 -13.63 -38.46 25.81
C GLU A 617 -14.63 -37.64 24.99
N LEU A 618 -14.23 -37.23 23.78
CA LEU A 618 -15.07 -36.51 22.83
C LEU A 618 -16.05 -37.41 22.06
N GLY A 619 -15.96 -38.74 22.24
CA GLY A 619 -16.90 -39.71 21.66
C GLY A 619 -16.68 -40.00 20.16
N PHE A 620 -15.48 -39.79 19.62
CA PHE A 620 -15.15 -40.14 18.24
C PHE A 620 -14.78 -41.64 18.10
N GLU A 621 -15.21 -42.27 17.01
CA GLU A 621 -14.98 -43.69 16.77
C GLU A 621 -13.52 -43.98 16.39
N TRP A 622 -12.94 -45.03 17.00
CA TRP A 622 -11.52 -45.33 16.79
C TRP A 622 -11.19 -45.75 15.34
N ALA A 623 -12.18 -46.24 14.59
CA ALA A 623 -12.00 -46.56 13.16
C ALA A 623 -11.71 -45.30 12.32
N LEU A 624 -12.45 -44.20 12.55
CA LEU A 624 -12.35 -42.95 11.80
C LEU A 624 -10.99 -42.27 11.99
N ILE A 625 -10.51 -42.21 13.23
CA ILE A 625 -9.23 -41.55 13.55
C ILE A 625 -8.06 -42.37 12.97
N ASN A 626 -8.12 -43.71 13.04
CA ASN A 626 -7.09 -44.57 12.44
C ASN A 626 -7.06 -44.49 10.91
N GLU A 627 -8.22 -44.39 10.26
CA GLU A 627 -8.31 -44.22 8.82
C GLU A 627 -7.72 -42.87 8.37
N SER A 628 -8.02 -41.80 9.09
CA SER A 628 -7.44 -40.48 8.86
C SER A 628 -5.91 -40.47 9.03
N LYS A 629 -5.41 -41.06 10.13
CA LYS A 629 -3.95 -41.18 10.39
C LYS A 629 -3.25 -42.02 9.32
N ARG A 630 -3.81 -43.16 8.91
CA ARG A 630 -3.23 -44.05 7.88
C ARG A 630 -3.22 -43.43 6.49
N SER A 631 -4.27 -42.69 6.13
CA SER A 631 -4.37 -42.02 4.83
C SER A 631 -3.52 -40.76 4.74
N GLY A 632 -3.14 -40.17 5.88
CA GLY A 632 -2.42 -38.89 5.94
C GLY A 632 -3.25 -37.71 5.42
N LYS A 633 -4.56 -37.90 5.24
CA LYS A 633 -5.47 -36.92 4.62
C LYS A 633 -5.54 -35.62 5.42
N TYR A 634 -5.53 -35.73 6.76
CA TYR A 634 -5.60 -34.59 7.67
C TYR A 634 -4.46 -33.58 7.46
N LYS A 635 -3.24 -34.02 7.10
CA LYS A 635 -2.09 -33.12 6.88
C LYS A 635 -2.28 -32.16 5.72
N LYS A 636 -3.15 -32.51 4.77
CA LYS A 636 -3.43 -31.72 3.57
C LYS A 636 -4.74 -30.95 3.67
N ILE A 637 -5.45 -31.02 4.81
CA ILE A 637 -6.77 -30.41 4.96
C ILE A 637 -6.77 -28.91 4.66
N SER A 638 -5.70 -28.18 4.99
CA SER A 638 -5.58 -26.74 4.70
C SER A 638 -5.32 -26.40 3.21
N GLY A 639 -4.85 -27.37 2.42
CA GLY A 639 -4.49 -27.22 0.99
C GLY A 639 -5.46 -27.88 0.00
N LEU A 640 -6.56 -28.47 0.45
CA LEU A 640 -7.52 -29.15 -0.43
C LEU A 640 -8.23 -28.16 -1.36
N GLY A 641 -8.25 -28.42 -2.66
CA GLY A 641 -8.94 -27.58 -3.65
C GLY A 641 -10.47 -27.56 -3.53
N LYS A 642 -11.08 -28.58 -2.90
CA LYS A 642 -12.52 -28.72 -2.64
C LYS A 642 -12.75 -29.46 -1.32
N TYR A 643 -13.80 -29.11 -0.57
CA TYR A 643 -14.18 -29.73 0.71
C TYR A 643 -15.50 -30.51 0.68
N ASN A 644 -16.04 -30.78 -0.52
CA ASN A 644 -17.37 -31.36 -0.69
C ASN A 644 -17.54 -32.73 0.01
N ASP A 645 -16.46 -33.50 0.14
CA ASP A 645 -16.45 -34.81 0.78
C ASP A 645 -16.67 -34.73 2.30
N TYR A 646 -16.48 -33.55 2.91
CA TYR A 646 -16.60 -33.32 4.35
C TYR A 646 -17.98 -32.81 4.79
N ILE A 647 -18.93 -32.60 3.88
CA ILE A 647 -20.23 -31.99 4.20
C ILE A 647 -21.35 -33.01 4.01
N PHE A 648 -22.36 -33.03 4.88
CA PHE A 648 -23.51 -33.92 4.76
C PHE A 648 -24.37 -33.60 3.53
N GLN A 649 -24.52 -34.56 2.60
CA GLN A 649 -25.58 -34.55 1.59
C GLN A 649 -26.86 -35.17 2.18
N LYS A 650 -27.90 -34.39 2.47
CA LYS A 650 -29.20 -34.95 2.87
C LYS A 650 -29.85 -35.70 1.69
N LYS A 651 -29.64 -37.02 1.58
CA LYS A 651 -30.53 -37.92 0.82
C LYS A 651 -31.82 -38.10 1.60
N GLN A 652 -32.91 -37.45 1.17
CA GLN A 652 -34.23 -37.80 1.69
C GLN A 652 -34.61 -39.22 1.23
N GLN A 653 -34.69 -40.15 2.18
CA GLN A 653 -35.38 -41.42 2.00
C GLN A 653 -36.88 -41.14 1.84
N LYS A 654 -37.40 -41.18 0.61
CA LYS A 654 -38.83 -41.44 0.41
C LYS A 654 -39.06 -42.94 0.45
N LYS A 655 -39.73 -43.41 1.50
CA LYS A 655 -40.41 -44.70 1.50
C LYS A 655 -41.55 -44.70 0.48
N THR A 656 -41.85 -45.91 0.00
CA THR A 656 -43.00 -46.38 -0.80
C THR A 656 -43.04 -46.04 -2.29
N GLY A 657 -43.00 -47.10 -3.11
CA GLY A 657 -43.37 -47.10 -4.53
C GLY A 657 -42.39 -47.82 -5.46
N GLN A 658 -42.42 -49.16 -5.48
CA GLN A 658 -41.74 -49.96 -6.50
C GLN A 658 -42.38 -49.76 -7.90
N LYS A 659 -41.52 -49.94 -8.92
CA LYS A 659 -41.77 -49.97 -10.38
C LYS A 659 -41.78 -48.61 -11.09
N ILE A 660 -40.58 -48.24 -11.58
CA ILE A 660 -40.20 -47.53 -12.83
C ILE A 660 -38.78 -46.94 -12.61
N TYR A 661 -37.81 -47.74 -12.14
CA TYR A 661 -36.46 -47.25 -11.78
C TYR A 661 -35.32 -47.90 -12.57
N GLN A 662 -35.62 -48.49 -13.73
CA GLN A 662 -34.59 -49.12 -14.58
C GLN A 662 -34.51 -48.56 -16.01
N MET A 663 -35.20 -47.45 -16.29
CA MET A 663 -35.14 -46.79 -17.61
C MET A 663 -34.86 -45.27 -17.54
N LEU A 664 -34.68 -44.71 -16.34
CA LEU A 664 -34.41 -43.29 -16.10
C LEU A 664 -33.00 -43.01 -15.55
N THR A 665 -32.17 -44.04 -15.37
CA THR A 665 -30.81 -43.93 -14.80
C THR A 665 -29.78 -43.33 -15.75
N VAL A 666 -30.10 -43.07 -17.02
CA VAL A 666 -29.17 -42.40 -17.96
C VAL A 666 -29.45 -40.90 -18.12
N PHE A 667 -30.66 -40.43 -17.81
CA PHE A 667 -31.02 -39.01 -17.93
C PHE A 667 -30.99 -38.21 -16.62
N VAL A 668 -30.88 -38.87 -15.46
CA VAL A 668 -30.95 -38.21 -14.15
C VAL A 668 -29.57 -37.89 -13.56
N ASP A 669 -28.48 -38.51 -14.03
CA ASP A 669 -27.14 -38.23 -13.50
C ASP A 669 -26.54 -36.93 -14.06
N THR A 670 -27.00 -36.46 -15.24
CA THR A 670 -26.62 -35.14 -15.78
C THR A 670 -27.47 -34.01 -15.17
N ALA A 671 -28.69 -34.29 -14.73
CA ALA A 671 -29.63 -33.28 -14.21
C ALA A 671 -29.57 -33.07 -12.69
N LYS A 672 -29.02 -34.03 -11.92
CA LYS A 672 -28.90 -33.90 -10.45
C LYS A 672 -27.90 -32.82 -9.99
N ASN A 673 -26.95 -32.43 -10.84
CA ASN A 673 -26.06 -31.29 -10.57
C ASN A 673 -26.72 -29.91 -10.81
N TYR A 674 -27.90 -29.86 -11.44
CA TYR A 674 -28.53 -28.60 -11.86
C TYR A 674 -29.75 -28.15 -11.03
N ILE A 675 -30.32 -28.98 -10.14
CA ILE A 675 -31.67 -28.73 -9.57
C ILE A 675 -31.75 -28.63 -8.04
N PHE A 676 -30.70 -28.92 -7.26
CA PHE A 676 -30.73 -28.74 -5.80
C PHE A 676 -29.71 -27.71 -5.29
N GLY A 677 -30.09 -26.43 -5.38
CA GLY A 677 -29.45 -25.32 -4.67
C GLY A 677 -29.83 -25.32 -3.19
N PHE A 678 -29.12 -26.09 -2.38
CA PHE A 678 -29.06 -25.91 -0.92
C PHE A 678 -27.64 -25.49 -0.53
N GLY A 679 -27.53 -24.43 0.28
CA GLY A 679 -26.30 -23.70 0.58
C GLY A 679 -25.19 -24.56 1.16
N PHE A 680 -24.08 -24.62 0.44
CA PHE A 680 -22.80 -25.08 0.96
C PHE A 680 -21.89 -23.86 1.16
N PRO A 681 -21.07 -23.81 2.22
CA PRO A 681 -20.07 -22.74 2.37
C PRO A 681 -19.07 -22.79 1.21
N ASP A 682 -18.58 -21.63 0.77
CA ASP A 682 -17.48 -21.58 -0.19
C ASP A 682 -16.26 -22.34 0.38
N THR A 683 -15.53 -23.04 -0.48
CA THR A 683 -14.24 -23.68 -0.17
C THR A 683 -13.28 -22.68 0.49
N GLU A 684 -13.37 -21.40 0.15
CA GLU A 684 -12.57 -20.34 0.76
C GLU A 684 -12.96 -20.06 2.24
N MET A 685 -14.24 -20.14 2.59
CA MET A 685 -14.72 -19.94 3.98
C MET A 685 -14.27 -21.08 4.90
N ILE A 686 -14.35 -22.33 4.42
CA ILE A 686 -13.91 -23.51 5.17
C ILE A 686 -12.38 -23.45 5.39
N ARG A 687 -11.63 -22.99 4.39
CA ARG A 687 -10.18 -22.82 4.54
C ARG A 687 -9.82 -21.70 5.51
N SER A 688 -10.59 -20.61 5.52
CA SER A 688 -10.46 -19.54 6.53
C SER A 688 -10.75 -20.07 7.94
N LEU A 689 -11.78 -20.90 8.12
CA LEU A 689 -12.05 -21.59 9.40
C LEU A 689 -10.83 -22.41 9.84
N ILE A 690 -10.27 -23.25 8.95
CA ILE A 690 -9.11 -24.10 9.27
C ILE A 690 -7.92 -23.24 9.71
N ASN A 691 -7.56 -22.22 8.93
CA ASN A 691 -6.41 -21.35 9.23
C ASN A 691 -6.61 -20.56 10.53
N ASN A 692 -7.79 -19.96 10.74
CA ASN A 692 -8.09 -19.19 11.95
C ASN A 692 -8.09 -20.08 13.19
N THR A 693 -8.55 -21.32 13.07
CA THR A 693 -8.56 -22.30 14.17
C THR A 693 -7.14 -22.75 14.52
N GLU A 694 -6.31 -23.00 13.50
CA GLU A 694 -4.88 -23.28 13.68
C GLU A 694 -4.16 -22.14 14.40
N GLU A 695 -4.32 -20.90 13.94
CA GLU A 695 -3.65 -19.72 14.50
C GLU A 695 -4.07 -19.45 15.95
N LYS A 696 -5.38 -19.43 16.24
CA LYS A 696 -5.88 -19.29 17.63
C LYS A 696 -5.37 -20.38 18.56
N SER A 697 -5.27 -21.62 18.06
CA SER A 697 -4.79 -22.75 18.88
C SER A 697 -3.29 -22.67 19.15
N LEU A 698 -2.51 -22.25 18.16
CA LEU A 698 -1.07 -21.99 18.33
C LEU A 698 -0.84 -20.88 19.35
N ASP A 699 -1.59 -19.78 19.28
CA ASP A 699 -1.46 -18.66 20.21
C ASP A 699 -1.88 -19.04 21.64
N ALA A 700 -2.96 -19.81 21.80
CA ALA A 700 -3.35 -20.36 23.10
C ALA A 700 -2.24 -21.22 23.71
N VAL A 701 -1.65 -22.14 22.92
CA VAL A 701 -0.56 -23.01 23.38
C VAL A 701 0.71 -22.21 23.71
N LYS A 702 1.04 -21.17 22.94
CA LYS A 702 2.19 -20.28 23.24
C LYS A 702 2.02 -19.56 24.57
N SER A 703 0.79 -19.22 24.96
CA SER A 703 0.50 -18.60 26.25
C SER A 703 0.54 -19.57 27.44
N ASN A 704 0.59 -20.88 27.18
CA ASN A 704 0.59 -21.89 28.23
C ASN A 704 1.98 -22.01 28.87
N PRO A 705 2.08 -22.10 30.21
CA PRO A 705 3.34 -22.15 30.95
C PRO A 705 3.98 -23.56 30.90
N VAL A 706 4.03 -24.21 29.73
CA VAL A 706 4.50 -25.60 29.56
C VAL A 706 5.99 -25.72 29.88
N ALA A 707 6.80 -24.74 29.45
CA ALA A 707 8.23 -24.71 29.74
C ALA A 707 8.55 -24.51 31.23
N THR A 708 7.59 -24.04 32.03
CA THR A 708 7.79 -23.68 33.44
C THR A 708 7.09 -24.61 34.42
N ARG A 709 5.90 -25.12 34.06
CA ARG A 709 5.07 -26.01 34.90
C ARG A 709 5.01 -27.45 34.40
N GLY A 710 5.64 -27.73 33.26
CA GLY A 710 5.57 -29.01 32.58
C GLY A 710 4.28 -29.16 31.77
N TYR A 711 4.29 -30.18 30.91
CA TYR A 711 3.12 -30.53 30.11
C TYR A 711 1.97 -31.10 30.96
N SER A 712 0.75 -30.68 30.62
CA SER A 712 -0.50 -31.23 31.14
C SER A 712 -1.42 -31.62 29.97
N PRO A 713 -2.09 -32.79 30.02
CA PRO A 713 -3.09 -33.18 29.01
C PRO A 713 -4.21 -32.15 28.83
N THR A 714 -4.48 -31.31 29.83
CA THR A 714 -5.46 -30.23 29.78
C THR A 714 -5.19 -29.22 28.66
N TYR A 715 -3.93 -29.02 28.27
CA TYR A 715 -3.57 -28.11 27.17
C TYR A 715 -4.04 -28.64 25.81
N LEU A 716 -3.93 -29.95 25.57
CA LEU A 716 -4.49 -30.56 24.36
C LEU A 716 -6.03 -30.57 24.41
N GLN A 717 -6.61 -30.72 25.60
CA GLN A 717 -8.06 -30.66 25.79
C GLN A 717 -8.62 -29.26 25.48
N GLU A 718 -7.93 -28.20 25.87
CA GLU A 718 -8.25 -26.82 25.51
C GLU A 718 -8.22 -26.60 23.99
N VAL A 719 -7.17 -27.08 23.31
CA VAL A 719 -7.05 -27.03 21.85
C VAL A 719 -8.21 -27.79 21.18
N ALA A 720 -8.56 -28.98 21.68
CA ALA A 720 -9.68 -29.76 21.17
C ALA A 720 -11.01 -29.01 21.32
N ASN A 721 -11.23 -28.37 22.47
CA ASN A 721 -12.41 -27.55 22.73
C ASN A 721 -12.48 -26.32 21.81
N ASN A 722 -11.34 -25.68 21.53
CA ASN A 722 -11.26 -24.57 20.58
C ASN A 722 -11.65 -24.99 19.17
N VAL A 723 -11.19 -26.16 18.70
CA VAL A 723 -11.59 -26.74 17.41
C VAL A 723 -13.10 -27.01 17.39
N LEU A 724 -13.63 -27.67 18.43
CA LEU A 724 -15.07 -27.98 18.50
C LEU A 724 -15.93 -26.72 18.51
N LYS A 725 -15.51 -25.70 19.25
CA LYS A 725 -16.20 -24.41 19.30
C LYS A 725 -16.16 -23.72 17.94
N ALA A 726 -14.99 -23.64 17.30
CA ALA A 726 -14.84 -23.02 15.99
C ALA A 726 -15.71 -23.69 14.92
N VAL A 727 -15.77 -25.03 14.92
CA VAL A 727 -16.64 -25.79 13.99
C VAL A 727 -18.12 -25.50 14.28
N LYS A 728 -18.56 -25.52 15.55
CA LYS A 728 -19.96 -25.24 15.92
C LYS A 728 -20.38 -23.80 15.60
N ASP A 729 -19.54 -22.82 15.89
CA ASP A 729 -19.78 -21.41 15.60
C ASP A 729 -19.95 -21.24 14.08
N PHE A 730 -19.06 -21.86 13.29
CA PHE A 730 -19.14 -21.82 11.83
C PHE A 730 -20.38 -22.52 11.27
N GLU A 731 -20.74 -23.71 11.78
CA GLU A 731 -21.97 -24.42 11.37
C GLU A 731 -23.23 -23.60 11.68
N SER A 732 -23.25 -22.90 12.82
CA SER A 732 -24.35 -22.05 13.25
C SER A 732 -24.50 -20.81 12.36
N GLU A 733 -23.38 -20.17 12.02
CA GLU A 733 -23.34 -18.98 11.16
C GLU A 733 -23.69 -19.30 9.69
N ASN A 734 -23.21 -20.44 9.17
CA ASN A 734 -23.27 -20.76 7.74
C ASN A 734 -24.32 -21.82 7.36
N LYS A 735 -25.13 -22.29 8.32
CA LYS A 735 -26.21 -23.28 8.12
C LYS A 735 -25.76 -24.56 7.40
N CYS A 736 -24.50 -24.96 7.57
CA CYS A 736 -23.94 -26.20 7.04
C CYS A 736 -23.73 -27.22 8.16
N THR A 737 -23.61 -28.50 7.81
CA THR A 737 -23.27 -29.56 8.78
C THR A 737 -22.12 -30.38 8.24
N PHE A 738 -21.00 -30.36 8.94
CA PHE A 738 -19.84 -31.18 8.60
C PHE A 738 -20.04 -32.62 9.04
N GLN A 739 -19.44 -33.54 8.30
CA GLN A 739 -19.30 -34.93 8.72
C GLN A 739 -18.28 -35.01 9.87
N LYS A 740 -18.37 -36.04 10.72
CA LYS A 740 -17.50 -36.19 11.90
C LYS A 740 -16.01 -36.23 11.51
N GLU A 741 -15.74 -36.75 10.32
CA GLU A 741 -14.46 -36.84 9.63
C GLU A 741 -13.77 -35.48 9.53
N PHE A 742 -14.51 -34.39 9.29
CA PHE A 742 -13.93 -33.05 9.20
C PHE A 742 -13.36 -32.59 10.54
N THR A 743 -14.14 -32.76 11.61
CA THR A 743 -13.72 -32.38 12.96
C THR A 743 -12.53 -33.22 13.40
N VAL A 744 -12.52 -34.52 13.10
CA VAL A 744 -11.39 -35.42 13.38
C VAL A 744 -10.14 -34.96 12.61
N ASP A 745 -10.25 -34.72 11.31
CA ASP A 745 -9.12 -34.30 10.48
C ASP A 745 -8.59 -32.91 10.89
N LEU A 746 -9.48 -31.97 11.21
CA LEU A 746 -9.09 -30.65 11.70
C LEU A 746 -8.41 -30.74 13.08
N SER A 747 -8.95 -31.53 14.01
CA SER A 747 -8.32 -31.76 15.31
C SER A 747 -6.94 -32.41 15.17
N LEU A 748 -6.80 -33.42 14.31
CA LEU A 748 -5.49 -34.04 14.03
C LEU A 748 -4.51 -33.07 13.37
N TYR A 749 -4.97 -32.24 12.43
CA TYR A 749 -4.16 -31.21 11.79
C TYR A 749 -3.64 -30.18 12.80
N VAL A 750 -4.52 -29.66 13.66
CA VAL A 750 -4.13 -28.71 14.71
C VAL A 750 -3.22 -29.36 15.75
N PHE A 751 -3.48 -30.61 16.15
CA PHE A 751 -2.62 -31.36 17.07
C PHE A 751 -1.22 -31.62 16.51
N ASP A 752 -1.10 -31.90 15.21
CA ASP A 752 0.20 -32.04 14.52
C ASP A 752 0.96 -30.70 14.56
N SER A 753 0.27 -29.58 14.27
CA SER A 753 0.85 -28.23 14.34
C SER A 753 1.32 -27.86 15.76
N VAL A 754 0.50 -28.08 16.80
CA VAL A 754 0.87 -27.71 18.20
C VAL A 754 1.79 -28.72 18.89
N GLY A 755 1.80 -29.98 18.45
CA GLY A 755 2.54 -31.06 19.11
C GLY A 755 4.05 -30.81 19.15
N SER A 756 4.60 -30.23 18.09
CA SER A 756 6.02 -29.86 18.01
C SER A 756 6.39 -28.79 19.05
N LEU A 757 5.54 -27.78 19.26
CA LEU A 757 5.71 -26.71 20.25
C LEU A 757 5.65 -27.25 21.68
N LEU A 758 4.63 -28.07 21.98
CA LEU A 758 4.46 -28.69 23.30
C LEU A 758 5.65 -29.60 23.64
N SER A 759 6.12 -30.39 22.68
CA SER A 759 7.30 -31.24 22.85
C SER A 759 8.56 -30.43 23.10
N LYS A 760 8.77 -29.34 22.37
CA LYS A 760 9.92 -28.45 22.56
C LYS A 760 9.86 -27.80 23.95
N ALA A 761 8.70 -27.28 24.35
CA ALA A 761 8.51 -26.67 25.66
C ALA A 761 8.70 -27.66 26.82
N HIS A 762 8.18 -28.89 26.70
CA HIS A 762 8.38 -29.94 27.71
C HIS A 762 9.83 -30.40 27.82
N LYS A 763 10.55 -30.49 26.68
CA LYS A 763 12.00 -30.75 26.69
C LYS A 763 12.75 -29.65 27.43
N THR A 764 12.41 -28.39 27.21
CA THR A 764 12.98 -27.26 27.96
C THR A 764 12.68 -27.37 29.46
N PHE A 765 11.44 -27.70 29.83
CA PHE A 765 11.07 -27.94 31.23
C PHE A 765 11.91 -29.07 31.85
N THR A 766 12.08 -30.18 31.14
CA THR A 766 12.86 -31.34 31.57
C THR A 766 14.34 -30.97 31.76
N LEU A 767 14.96 -30.31 30.77
CA LEU A 767 16.35 -29.82 30.86
C LEU A 767 16.58 -28.94 32.10
N ASN A 768 15.59 -28.12 32.45
CA ASN A 768 15.73 -27.13 33.51
C ASN A 768 15.36 -27.64 34.91
N ASN A 769 14.57 -28.71 35.01
CA ASN A 769 14.01 -29.21 36.28
C ASN A 769 14.41 -30.64 36.62
N ASP A 770 15.01 -31.40 35.69
CA ASP A 770 15.45 -32.77 35.93
C ASP A 770 16.90 -32.82 36.45
N ALA A 771 17.06 -33.33 37.68
CA ALA A 771 18.36 -33.39 38.35
C ALA A 771 19.38 -34.25 37.60
N HIS A 772 18.93 -35.37 37.01
CA HIS A 772 19.79 -36.27 36.25
C HIS A 772 20.32 -35.59 34.98
N THR A 773 19.43 -34.92 34.24
CA THR A 773 19.77 -34.18 33.02
C THR A 773 20.75 -33.03 33.32
N TYR A 774 20.54 -32.30 34.41
CA TYR A 774 21.48 -31.26 34.85
C TYR A 774 22.86 -31.85 35.19
N LEU A 775 22.93 -32.92 35.98
CA LEU A 775 24.21 -33.55 36.33
C LEU A 775 24.96 -34.01 35.08
N GLU A 776 24.29 -34.74 34.17
CA GLU A 776 24.92 -35.20 32.92
C GLU A 776 25.47 -34.05 32.07
N SER A 777 24.80 -32.89 32.07
CA SER A 777 25.31 -31.70 31.36
C SER A 777 26.67 -31.20 31.89
N LYS A 778 27.01 -31.49 33.15
CA LYS A 778 28.24 -31.05 33.81
C LYS A 778 29.41 -32.03 33.63
N LYS A 779 29.19 -33.20 33.02
CA LYS A 779 30.20 -34.26 32.85
C LYS A 779 31.53 -33.78 32.26
N SER A 780 31.47 -33.02 31.19
CA SER A 780 32.66 -32.50 30.50
C SER A 780 33.45 -31.52 31.37
N GLN A 781 32.76 -30.66 32.10
CA GLN A 781 33.35 -29.71 33.03
C GLN A 781 34.10 -30.42 34.16
N TYR A 782 33.47 -31.41 34.80
CA TYR A 782 34.09 -32.16 35.89
C TYR A 782 35.21 -33.10 35.43
N TYR A 783 35.12 -33.63 34.20
CA TYR A 783 36.25 -34.36 33.59
C TYR A 783 37.47 -33.47 33.44
N ASN A 784 37.30 -32.23 32.97
CA ASN A 784 38.40 -31.27 32.84
C ASN A 784 39.02 -30.92 34.19
N ILE A 785 38.20 -30.70 35.22
CA ILE A 785 38.66 -30.46 36.60
C ILE A 785 39.46 -31.67 37.12
N PHE A 786 38.94 -32.89 36.96
CA PHE A 786 39.62 -34.14 37.31
C PHE A 786 40.98 -34.26 36.58
N ARG A 787 41.01 -33.99 35.27
CA ARG A 787 42.23 -34.01 34.44
C ARG A 787 43.26 -33.00 34.94
N SER A 788 42.84 -31.79 35.30
CA SER A 788 43.73 -30.73 35.82
C SER A 788 44.35 -31.14 37.17
N PHE A 789 43.55 -31.70 38.08
CA PHE A 789 44.08 -32.25 39.34
C PHE A 789 45.04 -33.43 39.14
N CYS A 790 44.81 -34.31 38.15
CA CYS A 790 45.72 -35.40 37.82
C CYS A 790 47.09 -34.90 37.33
N LYS A 791 47.14 -33.74 36.67
CA LYS A 791 48.38 -33.10 36.19
C LYS A 791 49.16 -32.37 37.29
N GLY A 792 48.63 -32.29 38.51
CA GLY A 792 49.27 -31.60 39.62
C GLY A 792 49.09 -30.08 39.62
N SER A 793 48.08 -29.55 38.90
CA SER A 793 47.74 -28.13 38.89
C SER A 793 47.43 -27.59 40.29
N SER A 794 47.76 -26.32 40.56
CA SER A 794 47.43 -25.65 41.83
C SER A 794 45.93 -25.34 41.92
N SER A 795 45.42 -25.13 43.13
CA SER A 795 44.01 -24.77 43.36
C SER A 795 43.61 -23.48 42.64
N ALA A 796 44.51 -22.51 42.50
CA ALA A 796 44.28 -21.29 41.72
C ALA A 796 44.12 -21.56 40.21
N VAL A 797 44.90 -22.50 39.65
CA VAL A 797 44.77 -22.91 38.24
C VAL A 797 43.42 -23.57 37.98
N VAL A 798 43.05 -24.54 38.82
CA VAL A 798 41.77 -25.26 38.68
C VAL A 798 40.58 -24.33 38.90
N PHE A 799 40.68 -23.39 39.86
CA PHE A 799 39.65 -22.39 40.09
C PHE A 799 39.52 -21.44 38.89
N GLY A 800 40.64 -20.97 38.33
CA GLY A 800 40.67 -20.16 37.13
C GLY A 800 40.00 -20.84 35.93
N GLU A 801 40.37 -22.11 35.66
CA GLU A 801 39.74 -22.92 34.60
C GLU A 801 38.22 -23.08 34.80
N MET A 802 37.78 -23.28 36.04
CA MET A 802 36.36 -23.39 36.38
C MET A 802 35.60 -22.08 36.12
N ILE A 803 36.18 -20.93 36.51
CA ILE A 803 35.61 -19.61 36.26
C ILE A 803 35.53 -19.32 34.76
N CYS A 804 36.61 -19.57 34.00
CA CYS A 804 36.63 -19.40 32.56
C CYS A 804 35.61 -20.30 31.86
N GLY A 805 35.44 -21.55 32.31
CA GLY A 805 34.40 -22.44 31.80
C GLY A 805 32.98 -21.90 31.99
N LYS A 806 32.68 -21.34 33.19
CA LYS A 806 31.39 -20.69 33.46
C LYS A 806 31.23 -19.41 32.62
N LEU A 807 32.24 -18.55 32.60
CA LEU A 807 32.24 -17.30 31.82
C LEU A 807 32.07 -17.54 30.32
N ARG A 808 32.67 -18.59 29.76
CA ARG A 808 32.58 -18.90 28.32
C ARG A 808 31.12 -18.99 27.86
N VAL A 809 30.30 -19.78 28.55
CA VAL A 809 28.88 -19.97 28.16
C VAL A 809 28.13 -18.64 28.22
N SER A 810 28.31 -17.89 29.32
CA SER A 810 27.63 -16.62 29.56
C SER A 810 28.06 -15.51 28.60
N ILE A 811 29.36 -15.44 28.28
CA ILE A 811 29.90 -14.44 27.34
C ILE A 811 29.42 -14.77 25.92
N VAL A 812 29.41 -16.05 25.51
CA VAL A 812 28.91 -16.45 24.19
C VAL A 812 27.44 -16.08 24.04
N GLU A 813 26.59 -16.38 25.01
CA GLU A 813 25.18 -15.98 24.98
C GLU A 813 25.02 -14.46 24.93
N ALA A 814 25.72 -13.73 25.80
CA ALA A 814 25.62 -12.26 25.87
C ALA A 814 26.10 -11.57 24.59
N VAL A 815 27.18 -12.08 23.96
CA VAL A 815 27.68 -11.59 22.68
C VAL A 815 26.70 -11.92 21.57
N CYS A 816 26.19 -13.15 21.47
CA CYS A 816 25.27 -13.54 20.41
C CYS A 816 23.97 -12.73 20.46
N ASN A 817 23.38 -12.57 21.65
CA ASN A 817 22.16 -11.77 21.83
C ASN A 817 22.40 -10.28 21.48
N LYS A 818 23.57 -9.73 21.81
CA LYS A 818 23.91 -8.34 21.47
C LYS A 818 24.16 -8.18 19.96
N THR A 819 24.89 -9.11 19.36
CA THR A 819 25.14 -9.15 17.91
C THR A 819 23.85 -9.30 17.12
N ALA A 820 22.87 -10.08 17.60
CA ALA A 820 21.57 -10.19 16.95
C ALA A 820 20.82 -8.84 16.87
N ILE A 821 20.83 -8.06 17.95
CA ILE A 821 20.23 -6.72 17.99
C ILE A 821 20.96 -5.76 17.06
N ASP A 822 22.30 -5.73 17.14
CA ASP A 822 23.10 -4.79 16.35
C ASP A 822 23.07 -5.11 14.85
N LEU A 823 23.05 -6.41 14.50
CA LEU A 823 22.92 -6.86 13.12
C LEU A 823 21.54 -6.52 12.55
N ALA A 824 20.46 -6.72 13.31
CA ALA A 824 19.12 -6.28 12.89
C ALA A 824 19.07 -4.76 12.63
N GLY A 825 19.73 -3.98 13.50
CA GLY A 825 19.87 -2.53 13.30
C GLY A 825 20.66 -2.16 12.04
N GLU A 826 21.80 -2.78 11.81
CA GLU A 826 22.63 -2.57 10.63
C GLU A 826 21.88 -2.93 9.35
N MET A 827 21.16 -4.06 9.35
CA MET A 827 20.38 -4.53 8.21
C MET A 827 19.25 -3.57 7.86
N ARG A 828 18.56 -3.01 8.87
CA ARG A 828 17.52 -1.98 8.67
C ARG A 828 18.06 -0.72 8.01
N CYS A 829 19.30 -0.34 8.33
CA CYS A 829 19.96 0.83 7.76
C CYS A 829 20.53 0.57 6.35
N THR A 830 21.08 -0.62 6.11
CA THR A 830 21.87 -0.91 4.91
C THR A 830 21.13 -1.68 3.82
N LEU A 831 20.14 -2.50 4.16
CA LEU A 831 19.38 -3.26 3.17
C LEU A 831 18.21 -2.44 2.64
N PRO A 832 18.13 -2.17 1.32
CA PRO A 832 17.03 -1.42 0.74
C PRO A 832 15.65 -2.03 1.02
N ALA A 833 15.56 -3.35 1.17
CA ALA A 833 14.29 -4.03 1.45
C ALA A 833 13.74 -3.76 2.87
N PHE A 834 14.59 -3.41 3.83
CA PHE A 834 14.24 -3.20 5.24
C PHE A 834 14.27 -1.73 5.63
N ASN A 835 14.72 -0.87 4.72
CA ASN A 835 14.71 0.58 4.87
C ASN A 835 13.44 1.15 4.22
N GLY A 836 12.72 2.02 4.92
CA GLY A 836 11.49 2.66 4.42
C GLY A 836 10.20 2.08 5.00
N ASN A 837 9.10 2.20 4.24
CA ASN A 837 7.74 1.85 4.68
C ASN A 837 7.30 0.44 4.21
N ARG A 838 6.10 0.02 4.62
CA ARG A 838 5.53 -1.29 4.29
C ARG A 838 5.44 -1.56 2.78
N LEU A 839 5.16 -0.52 2.00
CA LEU A 839 5.07 -0.57 0.54
C LEU A 839 6.44 -0.92 -0.08
N ASN A 840 7.52 -0.35 0.45
CA ASN A 840 8.87 -0.67 -0.01
C ASN A 840 9.28 -2.12 0.28
N LEU A 841 8.92 -2.66 1.46
CA LEU A 841 9.11 -4.09 1.77
C LEU A 841 8.35 -4.98 0.78
N GLU A 842 7.09 -4.63 0.48
CA GLU A 842 6.26 -5.37 -0.47
C GLU A 842 6.85 -5.38 -1.89
N LYS A 843 7.36 -4.23 -2.35
CA LYS A 843 8.08 -4.11 -3.62
C LYS A 843 9.19 -5.14 -3.73
N HIS A 844 10.10 -5.16 -2.74
CA HIS A 844 11.25 -6.06 -2.76
C HIS A 844 10.86 -7.55 -2.63
N LEU A 845 9.81 -7.84 -1.87
CA LEU A 845 9.24 -9.19 -1.78
C LEU A 845 8.68 -9.64 -3.14
N LEU A 846 7.87 -8.80 -3.79
CA LEU A 846 7.28 -9.08 -5.10
C LEU A 846 8.36 -9.20 -6.18
N THR A 847 9.39 -8.34 -6.17
CA THR A 847 10.54 -8.48 -7.07
C THR A 847 11.20 -9.85 -6.90
N SER A 848 11.44 -10.28 -5.65
CA SER A 848 12.05 -11.58 -5.37
C SER A 848 11.19 -12.77 -5.82
N LEU A 849 9.86 -12.68 -5.65
CA LEU A 849 8.93 -13.70 -6.16
C LEU A 849 8.97 -13.78 -7.69
N ALA A 850 8.98 -12.62 -8.37
CA ALA A 850 9.04 -12.59 -9.83
C ALA A 850 10.38 -13.11 -10.37
N GLU A 851 11.50 -12.83 -9.69
CA GLU A 851 12.81 -13.36 -10.07
C GLU A 851 12.87 -14.89 -9.97
N LYS A 852 12.30 -15.47 -8.90
CA LYS A 852 12.27 -16.91 -8.66
C LYS A 852 11.29 -17.66 -9.55
N GLU A 853 10.21 -17.01 -9.98
CA GLU A 853 9.09 -17.62 -10.71
C GLU A 853 8.52 -18.88 -10.04
N ASP A 854 8.49 -18.89 -8.70
CA ASP A 854 7.95 -20.00 -7.91
C ASP A 854 6.46 -19.80 -7.63
N PHE A 855 5.61 -20.60 -8.28
CA PHE A 855 4.16 -20.54 -8.15
C PHE A 855 3.68 -20.79 -6.71
N ASP A 856 4.28 -21.73 -5.99
CA ASP A 856 3.87 -22.06 -4.63
C ASP A 856 4.20 -20.91 -3.67
N ALA A 857 5.33 -20.24 -3.87
CA ALA A 857 5.70 -19.03 -3.13
C ALA A 857 4.72 -17.86 -3.42
N PHE A 858 4.27 -17.71 -4.67
CA PHE A 858 3.23 -16.75 -5.02
C PHE A 858 1.89 -17.06 -4.34
N ILE A 859 1.45 -18.32 -4.37
CA ILE A 859 0.22 -18.74 -3.69
C ILE A 859 0.32 -18.54 -2.19
N ASN A 860 1.47 -18.84 -1.57
CA ASN A 860 1.73 -18.56 -0.16
C ASN A 860 1.64 -17.06 0.14
N TYR A 861 2.20 -16.18 -0.68
CA TYR A 861 2.00 -14.73 -0.53
C TYR A 861 0.53 -14.31 -0.66
N ILE A 862 -0.18 -14.84 -1.66
CA ILE A 862 -1.60 -14.50 -1.92
C ILE A 862 -2.51 -14.94 -0.74
N ARG A 863 -2.20 -16.07 -0.11
CA ARG A 863 -3.05 -16.72 0.90
C ARG A 863 -2.62 -16.46 2.33
N LYS A 864 -1.32 -16.38 2.58
CA LYS A 864 -0.68 -16.20 3.89
C LYS A 864 0.42 -15.13 3.76
N PRO A 865 0.06 -13.88 3.42
CA PRO A 865 1.03 -12.83 3.08
C PRO A 865 2.04 -12.58 4.19
N ARG A 866 1.60 -12.61 5.45
CA ARG A 866 2.46 -12.48 6.62
C ARG A 866 3.54 -13.57 6.67
N LYS A 867 3.14 -14.85 6.55
CA LYS A 867 4.09 -15.97 6.58
C LYS A 867 5.11 -15.90 5.45
N GLN A 868 4.69 -15.47 4.26
CA GLN A 868 5.62 -15.31 3.14
C GLN A 868 6.59 -14.13 3.35
N ALA A 869 6.13 -13.05 4.00
CA ALA A 869 7.01 -11.95 4.38
C ALA A 869 8.01 -12.35 5.47
N GLU A 870 7.60 -13.14 6.45
CA GLU A 870 8.47 -13.74 7.47
C GLU A 870 9.56 -14.60 6.80
N ALA A 871 9.17 -15.51 5.89
CA ALA A 871 10.11 -16.34 5.14
C ALA A 871 11.08 -15.51 4.28
N PHE A 872 10.60 -14.43 3.65
CA PHE A 872 11.44 -13.50 2.89
C PHE A 872 12.47 -12.78 3.78
N ILE A 873 12.08 -12.34 4.98
CA ILE A 873 13.00 -11.71 5.94
C ILE A 873 14.05 -12.72 6.39
N GLU A 874 13.65 -13.94 6.78
CA GLU A 874 14.58 -15.01 7.16
C GLU A 874 15.60 -15.31 6.05
N GLU A 875 15.15 -15.41 4.80
CA GLU A 875 16.03 -15.64 3.65
C GLU A 875 17.03 -14.50 3.46
N LYS A 876 16.58 -13.24 3.52
CA LYS A 876 17.46 -12.07 3.38
C LYS A 876 18.47 -11.98 4.51
N VAL A 877 18.09 -12.32 5.74
CA VAL A 877 19.00 -12.40 6.91
C VAL A 877 20.04 -13.49 6.71
N ASN A 878 19.64 -14.70 6.34
CA ASN A 878 20.57 -15.78 6.07
C ASN A 878 21.54 -15.42 4.92
N THR A 879 21.02 -14.80 3.86
CA THR A 879 21.82 -14.35 2.71
C THR A 879 22.83 -13.28 3.13
N TYR A 880 22.44 -12.31 3.95
CA TYR A 880 23.34 -11.27 4.44
C TYR A 880 24.48 -11.86 5.27
N MET A 881 24.19 -12.89 6.07
CA MET A 881 25.20 -13.60 6.86
C MET A 881 26.11 -14.53 6.03
N SER A 882 25.70 -14.92 4.82
CA SER A 882 26.43 -15.89 3.99
C SER A 882 27.11 -15.33 2.73
N THR A 883 26.86 -14.07 2.36
CA THR A 883 27.36 -13.45 1.11
C THR A 883 28.44 -12.39 1.37
N GLU A 884 28.70 -11.47 0.43
CA GLU A 884 29.70 -10.40 0.53
C GLU A 884 29.52 -9.49 1.76
N SER A 885 28.32 -9.42 2.34
CA SER A 885 28.05 -8.67 3.58
C SER A 885 28.45 -9.42 4.86
N LYS A 886 28.95 -10.66 4.75
CA LYS A 886 29.42 -11.47 5.87
C LYS A 886 30.51 -10.79 6.67
N ASP A 887 31.44 -10.08 6.02
CA ASP A 887 32.52 -9.39 6.71
C ASP A 887 32.02 -8.27 7.63
N LYS A 888 30.94 -7.58 7.23
CA LYS A 888 30.28 -6.57 8.08
C LYS A 888 29.66 -7.22 9.31
N ALA A 889 28.93 -8.33 9.12
CA ALA A 889 28.33 -9.08 10.22
C ALA A 889 29.39 -9.63 11.19
N LEU A 890 30.52 -10.15 10.67
CA LEU A 890 31.65 -10.61 11.47
C LEU A 890 32.33 -9.45 12.22
N ASN A 891 32.41 -8.26 11.63
CA ASN A 891 32.97 -7.08 12.30
C ASN A 891 32.09 -6.62 13.49
N ILE A 892 30.76 -6.69 13.35
CA ILE A 892 29.83 -6.44 14.47
C ILE A 892 30.06 -7.47 15.58
N LEU A 893 30.15 -8.75 15.23
CA LEU A 893 30.46 -9.81 16.19
C LEU A 893 31.77 -9.54 16.93
N ARG A 894 32.87 -9.29 16.20
CA ARG A 894 34.20 -9.01 16.78
C ARG A 894 34.18 -7.78 17.69
N LYS A 895 33.46 -6.72 17.30
CA LYS A 895 33.29 -5.53 18.14
C LYS A 895 32.58 -5.88 19.46
N ASN A 896 31.50 -6.65 19.39
CA ASN A 896 30.75 -7.08 20.57
C ASN A 896 31.56 -8.04 21.47
N VAL A 897 32.39 -8.90 20.87
CA VAL A 897 33.38 -9.72 21.60
C VAL A 897 34.36 -8.82 22.34
N GLU A 898 34.94 -7.82 21.66
CA GLU A 898 35.90 -6.89 22.25
C GLU A 898 35.30 -6.09 23.42
N ASP A 899 34.09 -5.56 23.24
CA ASP A 899 33.39 -4.78 24.26
C ASP A 899 33.08 -5.63 25.50
N LYS A 900 32.69 -6.90 25.31
CA LYS A 900 32.46 -7.83 26.42
C LYS A 900 33.75 -8.29 27.09
N TYR A 901 34.78 -8.56 26.31
CA TYR A 901 36.12 -8.90 26.81
C TYR A 901 36.65 -7.79 27.74
N LYS A 902 36.66 -6.54 27.26
CA LYS A 902 37.11 -5.38 28.06
C LYS A 902 36.32 -5.24 29.35
N PHE A 903 35.00 -5.46 29.29
CA PHE A 903 34.16 -5.41 30.48
C PHE A 903 34.54 -6.47 31.52
N VAL A 904 34.80 -7.73 31.11
CA VAL A 904 35.16 -8.80 32.04
C VAL A 904 36.56 -8.61 32.61
N CYS A 905 37.54 -8.23 31.78
CA CYS A 905 38.90 -7.95 32.26
C CYS A 905 38.92 -6.77 33.25
N GLN A 906 38.12 -5.72 33.00
CA GLN A 906 37.97 -4.62 33.94
C GLN A 906 37.34 -5.08 35.26
N ALA A 907 36.28 -5.89 35.21
CA ALA A 907 35.64 -6.46 36.40
C ALA A 907 36.62 -7.32 37.21
N LEU A 908 37.44 -8.14 36.52
CA LEU A 908 38.48 -8.96 37.13
C LEU A 908 39.54 -8.12 37.83
N PHE A 909 39.99 -7.05 37.18
CA PHE A 909 40.96 -6.10 37.73
C PHE A 909 40.41 -5.37 38.97
N ASP A 910 39.19 -4.86 38.89
CA ASP A 910 38.56 -4.11 39.98
C ASP A 910 38.30 -4.99 41.22
N ALA A 911 37.78 -6.20 41.02
CA ALA A 911 37.55 -7.16 42.10
C ALA A 911 38.86 -7.57 42.79
N THR A 912 39.89 -7.90 42.00
CA THR A 912 41.21 -8.32 42.51
C THR A 912 41.88 -7.21 43.32
N ASN A 913 41.90 -5.98 42.79
CA ASN A 913 42.47 -4.83 43.50
C ASN A 913 41.75 -4.51 44.81
N LYS A 914 40.42 -4.65 44.83
CA LYS A 914 39.62 -4.35 46.03
C LYS A 914 39.92 -5.36 47.15
N VAL A 915 40.00 -6.64 46.82
CA VAL A 915 40.33 -7.72 47.77
C VAL A 915 41.75 -7.56 48.32
N ILE A 916 42.74 -7.29 47.45
CA ILE A 916 44.13 -7.07 47.87
C ILE A 916 44.23 -5.88 48.82
N LYS A 917 43.57 -4.75 48.52
CA LYS A 917 43.56 -3.55 49.38
C LYS A 917 42.91 -3.80 50.73
N GLN A 918 41.83 -4.59 50.77
CA GLN A 918 41.07 -4.86 51.99
C GLN A 918 41.59 -6.09 52.76
N ARG A 919 42.62 -6.78 52.26
CA ARG A 919 43.13 -8.06 52.79
C ARG A 919 42.00 -9.10 52.92
N GLY A 920 41.14 -9.16 51.91
CA GLY A 920 40.03 -10.10 51.82
C GLY A 920 40.47 -11.51 51.47
N ASP A 921 39.54 -12.45 51.60
CA ASP A 921 39.70 -13.85 51.23
C ASP A 921 39.03 -14.17 49.88
N ILE A 922 39.04 -15.44 49.50
CA ILE A 922 38.45 -15.90 48.24
C ILE A 922 36.92 -15.75 48.22
N ASP A 923 36.26 -15.82 49.37
CA ASP A 923 34.82 -15.59 49.50
C ASP A 923 34.49 -14.14 49.13
N MET A 924 35.25 -13.17 49.67
CA MET A 924 35.14 -11.75 49.30
C MET A 924 35.44 -11.51 47.82
N TRP A 925 36.46 -12.16 47.26
CA TRP A 925 36.81 -12.01 45.84
C TRP A 925 35.68 -12.47 44.92
N VAL A 926 35.08 -13.63 45.22
CA VAL A 926 33.95 -14.15 44.45
C VAL A 926 32.74 -13.22 44.53
N GLU A 927 32.45 -12.68 45.71
CA GLU A 927 31.33 -11.74 45.90
C GLU A 927 31.52 -10.47 45.06
N GLU A 928 32.71 -9.84 45.11
CA GLU A 928 33.01 -8.63 44.36
C GLU A 928 32.98 -8.88 42.85
N PHE A 929 33.63 -9.94 42.38
CA PHE A 929 33.66 -10.28 40.96
C PHE A 929 32.25 -10.60 40.42
N SER A 930 31.47 -11.37 41.16
CA SER A 930 30.08 -11.70 40.79
C SER A 930 29.20 -10.45 40.81
N CYS A 931 29.40 -9.55 41.77
CA CYS A 931 28.62 -8.32 41.92
C CYS A 931 28.76 -7.39 40.71
N VAL A 932 29.96 -7.29 40.13
CA VAL A 932 30.22 -6.48 38.93
C VAL A 932 29.59 -7.12 37.68
N LEU A 933 29.60 -8.45 37.58
CA LEU A 933 29.16 -9.17 36.38
C LEU A 933 27.64 -9.43 36.30
N LYS A 934 26.93 -9.41 37.44
CA LYS A 934 25.52 -9.84 37.58
C LYS A 934 24.50 -9.15 36.66
N ASP A 935 24.81 -7.97 36.17
CA ASP A 935 23.91 -7.17 35.31
C ASP A 935 24.09 -7.46 33.82
N LYS A 936 25.17 -8.14 33.44
CA LYS A 936 25.60 -8.29 32.05
C LYS A 936 25.96 -9.71 31.64
N LEU A 937 26.16 -10.63 32.58
CA LEU A 937 26.44 -12.05 32.37
C LEU A 937 25.62 -12.91 33.35
N ASN A 938 25.11 -14.03 32.85
CA ASN A 938 24.45 -15.04 33.66
C ASN A 938 25.52 -15.94 34.31
N LEU A 939 25.73 -15.85 35.61
CA LEU A 939 26.74 -16.62 36.32
C LEU A 939 26.05 -17.54 37.31
N ASP A 940 26.15 -18.86 37.06
CA ASP A 940 25.88 -19.86 38.09
C ASP A 940 26.70 -19.54 39.35
N ALA A 941 26.13 -19.80 40.52
CA ALA A 941 26.80 -19.59 41.80
C ALA A 941 28.24 -20.17 41.78
N ILE A 942 29.20 -19.35 42.15
CA ILE A 942 30.62 -19.71 42.19
C ILE A 942 30.92 -20.23 43.59
N PHE A 943 31.27 -21.51 43.70
CA PHE A 943 31.62 -22.12 44.98
C PHE A 943 33.13 -22.16 45.17
N CYS A 944 33.63 -21.38 46.12
CA CYS A 944 35.06 -21.30 46.45
C CYS A 944 35.45 -22.05 47.74
N GLN A 945 34.51 -22.73 48.44
CA GLN A 945 34.79 -23.43 49.70
C GLN A 945 35.92 -24.46 49.61
N ASN A 946 36.08 -25.12 48.46
CA ASN A 946 37.14 -26.10 48.19
C ASN A 946 38.48 -25.48 47.75
N PHE A 947 38.55 -24.15 47.67
CA PHE A 947 39.65 -23.35 47.14
C PHE A 947 40.14 -22.28 48.14
N ARG A 948 39.85 -22.46 49.44
CA ARG A 948 40.29 -21.55 50.52
C ARG A 948 41.81 -21.49 50.71
N ASP A 949 42.55 -22.37 50.05
CA ASP A 949 44.01 -22.36 50.01
C ASP A 949 44.60 -21.34 49.01
N ILE A 950 43.75 -20.63 48.23
CA ILE A 950 44.17 -19.54 47.35
C ILE A 950 44.44 -18.27 48.17
N ASN A 951 45.71 -17.88 48.25
CA ASN A 951 46.14 -16.64 48.91
C ASN A 951 46.84 -15.65 47.95
N ASN A 952 47.16 -16.07 46.73
CA ASN A 952 47.80 -15.23 45.72
C ASN A 952 46.77 -14.84 44.64
N PHE A 953 46.12 -13.70 44.86
CA PHE A 953 45.08 -13.19 43.97
C PHE A 953 45.64 -12.62 42.66
N ASP A 954 46.90 -12.15 42.64
CA ASP A 954 47.57 -11.72 41.41
C ASP A 954 47.77 -12.92 40.46
N PHE A 955 48.22 -14.06 40.99
CA PHE A 955 48.34 -15.29 40.22
C PHE A 955 46.98 -15.83 39.74
N LEU A 956 45.94 -15.73 40.57
CA LEU A 956 44.58 -16.12 40.16
C LEU A 956 44.08 -15.23 39.01
N LYS A 957 44.31 -13.92 39.10
CA LYS A 957 43.96 -12.97 38.05
C LYS A 957 44.67 -13.32 36.73
N ASP A 958 45.99 -13.53 36.77
CA ASP A 958 46.77 -13.85 35.57
C ASP A 958 46.29 -15.13 34.88
N GLU A 959 45.85 -16.14 35.66
CA GLU A 959 45.30 -17.37 35.11
C GLU A 959 43.93 -17.16 34.45
N ILE A 960 43.03 -16.43 35.12
CA ILE A 960 41.71 -16.12 34.57
C ILE A 960 41.84 -15.24 33.32
N GLU A 961 42.74 -14.26 33.33
CA GLU A 961 43.01 -13.38 32.20
C GLU A 961 43.47 -14.19 30.97
N ARG A 962 44.40 -15.15 31.16
CA ARG A 962 44.83 -16.07 30.10
C ARG A 962 43.69 -16.94 29.58
N GLY A 963 42.79 -17.39 30.45
CA GLY A 963 41.61 -18.15 30.05
C GLY A 963 40.58 -17.29 29.28
N ILE A 964 40.39 -16.02 29.68
CA ILE A 964 39.54 -15.07 28.96
C ILE A 964 40.14 -14.74 27.58
N ASP A 965 41.47 -14.63 27.46
CA ASP A 965 42.15 -14.45 26.17
C ASP A 965 41.86 -15.61 25.22
N SER A 966 41.93 -16.85 25.71
CA SER A 966 41.56 -18.04 24.93
C SER A 966 40.09 -18.00 24.48
N ILE A 967 39.17 -17.57 25.37
CA ILE A 967 37.75 -17.38 25.03
C ILE A 967 37.61 -16.32 23.93
N LYS A 968 38.31 -15.20 24.03
CA LYS A 968 38.28 -14.12 23.02
C LYS A 968 38.71 -14.62 21.64
N GLU A 969 39.80 -15.37 21.57
CA GLU A 969 40.28 -15.96 20.31
C GLU A 969 39.27 -16.94 19.71
N GLU A 970 38.71 -17.83 20.52
CA GLU A 970 37.67 -18.76 20.09
C GLU A 970 36.43 -18.01 19.58
N MET A 971 36.02 -16.96 20.29
CA MET A 971 34.83 -16.18 19.95
C MET A 971 35.00 -15.38 18.66
N ASN A 972 36.21 -14.91 18.38
CA ASN A 972 36.51 -14.24 17.11
C ASN A 972 36.42 -15.19 15.89
N GLN A 973 36.42 -16.51 16.13
CA GLN A 973 36.26 -17.56 15.12
C GLN A 973 34.84 -18.15 15.08
N LEU A 974 33.91 -17.66 15.90
CA LEU A 974 32.54 -18.17 15.94
C LEU A 974 31.82 -17.99 14.61
N SER A 975 31.07 -19.03 14.22
CA SER A 975 30.11 -18.92 13.12
C SER A 975 28.92 -18.05 13.53
N LEU A 976 28.44 -17.23 12.60
CA LEU A 976 27.22 -16.44 12.77
C LEU A 976 25.98 -17.33 13.00
N ASP A 977 25.99 -18.57 12.49
CA ASP A 977 24.90 -19.53 12.73
C ASP A 977 24.71 -19.86 14.21
N LYS A 978 25.74 -19.65 15.05
CA LYS A 978 25.63 -19.87 16.50
C LYS A 978 24.52 -19.04 17.14
N MET A 979 24.18 -17.88 16.56
CA MET A 979 23.06 -17.05 17.03
C MET A 979 21.71 -17.77 16.99
N LYS A 980 21.53 -18.77 16.13
CA LYS A 980 20.30 -19.59 16.06
C LYS A 980 20.07 -20.47 17.28
N GLU A 981 21.11 -20.67 18.10
CA GLU A 981 21.04 -21.45 19.34
C GLU A 981 20.64 -20.61 20.56
N PHE A 982 20.60 -19.29 20.44
CA PHE A 982 20.33 -18.37 21.55
C PHE A 982 18.95 -17.72 21.45
N ARG A 983 18.57 -17.02 22.53
CA ARG A 983 17.22 -16.47 22.72
C ARG A 983 16.83 -15.42 21.68
N LEU A 984 17.78 -14.60 21.24
CA LEU A 984 17.53 -13.57 20.24
C LEU A 984 18.11 -13.95 18.89
N ARG A 985 17.30 -13.79 17.85
CA ARG A 985 17.72 -13.95 16.46
C ARG A 985 17.48 -12.68 15.65
N PRO A 986 18.38 -12.34 14.70
CA PRO A 986 18.23 -11.12 13.91
C PRO A 986 16.96 -11.11 13.04
N ASP A 987 16.58 -12.26 12.50
CA ASP A 987 15.37 -12.43 11.68
C ASP A 987 14.09 -12.24 12.49
N GLU A 988 13.98 -12.85 13.67
CA GLU A 988 12.82 -12.66 14.57
C GLU A 988 12.67 -11.19 15.00
N ILE A 989 13.77 -10.50 15.31
CA ILE A 989 13.75 -9.07 15.65
C ILE A 989 13.25 -8.23 14.47
N LEU A 990 13.70 -8.53 13.25
CA LEU A 990 13.26 -7.83 12.04
C LEU A 990 11.82 -8.17 11.68
N ILE A 991 11.36 -9.39 11.89
CA ILE A 991 9.95 -9.79 11.73
C ILE A 991 9.07 -9.01 12.70
N ASP A 992 9.42 -8.96 13.98
CA ASP A 992 8.67 -8.18 14.97
C ASP A 992 8.65 -6.67 14.64
N GLN A 993 9.70 -6.17 13.99
CA GLN A 993 9.77 -4.79 13.53
C GLN A 993 8.94 -4.51 12.28
N LEU A 994 9.11 -5.31 11.23
CA LEU A 994 8.61 -5.03 9.88
C LEU A 994 7.21 -5.63 9.65
N CYS A 995 6.85 -6.69 10.37
CA CYS A 995 5.57 -7.38 10.25
C CYS A 995 4.54 -6.96 11.31
N ASN A 996 4.86 -6.04 12.23
CA ASN A 996 3.87 -5.44 13.14
C ASN A 996 3.05 -4.33 12.45
N CYS A 997 2.36 -4.71 11.37
CA CYS A 997 1.59 -3.83 10.50
C CYS A 997 0.24 -4.48 10.14
N CYS A 998 -0.56 -3.82 9.30
CA CYS A 998 -1.83 -4.40 8.84
C CYS A 998 -1.60 -5.52 7.82
N TRP A 999 -2.28 -6.65 8.00
CA TRP A 999 -2.24 -7.81 7.10
C TRP A 999 -3.59 -8.15 6.48
N GLU A 1000 -4.59 -7.28 6.66
CA GLU A 1000 -5.90 -7.43 6.03
C GLU A 1000 -5.75 -7.45 4.50
N THR A 1001 -6.58 -8.25 3.84
CA THR A 1001 -6.52 -8.42 2.38
C THR A 1001 -7.82 -8.01 1.70
N CYS A 1002 -7.70 -7.40 0.52
CA CYS A 1002 -8.85 -6.93 -0.23
C CYS A 1002 -9.80 -8.10 -0.53
N PRO A 1003 -11.10 -7.99 -0.24
CA PRO A 1003 -12.04 -9.11 -0.42
C PRO A 1003 -12.17 -9.56 -1.87
N PHE A 1004 -11.89 -8.69 -2.84
CA PHE A 1004 -12.01 -9.03 -4.27
C PHE A 1004 -10.75 -9.62 -4.89
N CYS A 1005 -9.56 -9.13 -4.52
CA CYS A 1005 -8.34 -9.52 -5.19
C CYS A 1005 -7.27 -10.09 -4.24
N ALA A 1006 -7.48 -10.02 -2.93
CA ALA A 1006 -6.53 -10.39 -1.88
C ALA A 1006 -5.22 -9.57 -1.84
N ALA A 1007 -5.18 -8.40 -2.48
CA ALA A 1007 -4.09 -7.45 -2.28
C ALA A 1007 -4.01 -7.05 -0.80
N VAL A 1008 -2.80 -6.98 -0.24
CA VAL A 1008 -2.57 -6.74 1.18
C VAL A 1008 -2.65 -5.25 1.46
N CYS A 1009 -3.20 -4.86 2.62
CA CYS A 1009 -3.16 -3.47 3.03
C CYS A 1009 -1.71 -3.00 3.20
N THR A 1010 -1.41 -1.79 2.72
CA THR A 1010 -0.04 -1.22 2.75
C THR A 1010 0.17 -0.22 3.87
N ASN A 1011 -0.77 -0.16 4.82
CA ASN A 1011 -0.64 0.68 5.99
C ASN A 1011 0.40 0.07 6.94
N THR A 1012 1.42 0.85 7.29
CA THR A 1012 2.52 0.39 8.16
C THR A 1012 2.05 0.17 9.60
N ILE A 1013 0.84 0.63 9.94
CA ILE A 1013 0.30 0.62 11.29
C ILE A 1013 -0.71 -0.52 11.43
N LYS A 1014 -0.54 -1.33 12.47
CA LYS A 1014 -1.47 -2.41 12.84
C LYS A 1014 -2.80 -1.80 13.34
N ASP A 1015 -3.91 -2.46 13.01
CA ASP A 1015 -5.26 -2.12 13.49
C ASP A 1015 -5.64 -0.63 13.33
N HIS A 1016 -5.39 -0.07 12.14
CA HIS A 1016 -5.56 1.36 11.83
C HIS A 1016 -7.03 1.83 11.69
N SER A 1017 -7.97 1.19 12.37
CA SER A 1017 -9.36 1.63 12.48
C SER A 1017 -9.43 3.03 13.15
N PRO A 1018 -10.30 3.96 12.70
CA PRO A 1018 -11.41 3.80 11.75
C PRO A 1018 -11.04 4.03 10.27
N GLU A 1019 -9.76 4.09 9.92
CA GLU A 1019 -9.35 4.31 8.52
C GLU A 1019 -9.60 3.06 7.68
N ASP A 1020 -10.10 3.28 6.46
CA ASP A 1020 -10.31 2.20 5.50
C ASP A 1020 -8.98 1.55 5.11
N HIS A 1021 -8.98 0.22 4.98
CA HIS A 1021 -7.90 -0.52 4.36
C HIS A 1021 -7.75 -0.11 2.89
N SER A 1022 -6.52 0.14 2.49
CA SER A 1022 -6.20 0.56 1.13
C SER A 1022 -4.84 0.02 0.67
N VAL A 1023 -4.67 -0.03 -0.64
CA VAL A 1023 -3.44 -0.39 -1.34
C VAL A 1023 -3.35 0.45 -2.61
N PRO A 1024 -2.15 0.95 -2.99
CA PRO A 1024 -2.01 1.75 -4.21
C PRO A 1024 -2.35 0.96 -5.47
N PHE A 1025 -2.03 -0.34 -5.49
CA PHE A 1025 -2.24 -1.20 -6.66
C PHE A 1025 -3.02 -2.46 -6.28
N HIS A 1026 -4.24 -2.52 -6.77
CA HIS A 1026 -5.03 -3.74 -6.74
C HIS A 1026 -4.61 -4.70 -7.87
N ARG A 1027 -5.11 -5.95 -7.79
CA ARG A 1027 -4.83 -7.01 -8.76
C ARG A 1027 -6.10 -7.61 -9.35
N SER A 1028 -5.93 -8.43 -10.39
CA SER A 1028 -7.03 -9.19 -10.99
C SER A 1028 -7.72 -10.11 -9.97
N GLN A 1029 -9.04 -10.23 -10.05
CA GLN A 1029 -9.80 -11.12 -9.18
C GLN A 1029 -9.45 -12.61 -9.41
N ALA A 1030 -8.96 -12.97 -10.61
CA ALA A 1030 -8.48 -14.31 -10.94
C ALA A 1030 -7.32 -14.76 -10.04
N VAL A 1031 -6.50 -13.83 -9.53
CA VAL A 1031 -5.41 -14.14 -8.58
C VAL A 1031 -5.95 -14.79 -7.31
N LYS A 1032 -7.13 -14.34 -6.84
CA LYS A 1032 -7.84 -14.91 -5.69
C LYS A 1032 -8.71 -16.12 -6.07
N GLY A 1033 -8.90 -16.40 -7.36
CA GLY A 1033 -9.75 -17.50 -7.86
C GLY A 1033 -11.23 -17.13 -8.00
N TRP A 1034 -11.55 -15.83 -8.13
CA TRP A 1034 -12.92 -15.43 -8.45
C TRP A 1034 -13.33 -15.96 -9.82
N HIS A 1035 -14.56 -16.47 -9.89
CA HIS A 1035 -15.17 -16.99 -11.10
C HIS A 1035 -16.61 -16.53 -11.22
N TYR A 1036 -17.17 -16.71 -12.41
CA TYR A 1036 -18.57 -16.39 -12.63
C TYR A 1036 -19.47 -17.47 -12.04
N ARG A 1037 -20.53 -17.03 -11.36
CA ARG A 1037 -21.42 -17.94 -10.61
C ARG A 1037 -21.97 -19.02 -11.54
N ASN A 1038 -21.93 -20.27 -11.07
CA ASN A 1038 -22.39 -21.47 -11.79
C ASN A 1038 -21.59 -21.80 -13.06
N THR A 1039 -20.38 -21.26 -13.23
CA THR A 1039 -19.48 -21.63 -14.33
C THR A 1039 -18.09 -21.96 -13.81
N GLU A 1040 -17.29 -22.63 -14.63
CA GLU A 1040 -15.86 -22.88 -14.34
C GLU A 1040 -14.97 -21.73 -14.84
N ILE A 1041 -15.54 -20.58 -15.21
CA ILE A 1041 -14.83 -19.51 -15.93
C ILE A 1041 -14.28 -18.48 -14.94
N MET A 1042 -12.97 -18.24 -14.96
CA MET A 1042 -12.32 -17.24 -14.09
C MET A 1042 -12.66 -15.79 -14.48
N SER A 1043 -12.69 -14.90 -13.48
CA SER A 1043 -12.85 -13.45 -13.68
C SER A 1043 -11.48 -12.76 -13.75
N VAL A 1044 -11.02 -12.47 -14.96
CA VAL A 1044 -9.73 -11.78 -15.20
C VAL A 1044 -9.75 -10.28 -14.88
N GLU A 1045 -10.92 -9.69 -14.62
CA GLU A 1045 -11.07 -8.25 -14.40
C GLU A 1045 -10.45 -7.81 -13.06
N PHE A 1046 -9.89 -6.60 -13.02
CA PHE A 1046 -9.35 -5.99 -11.79
C PHE A 1046 -10.48 -5.48 -10.91
N CYS A 1047 -10.30 -5.53 -9.58
CA CYS A 1047 -11.36 -5.09 -8.66
C CYS A 1047 -11.64 -3.58 -8.76
N THR A 1048 -10.64 -2.76 -9.10
CA THR A 1048 -10.78 -1.31 -9.33
C THR A 1048 -11.67 -1.03 -10.55
N THR A 1049 -11.49 -1.80 -11.62
CA THR A 1049 -12.37 -1.73 -12.80
C THR A 1049 -13.78 -2.26 -12.49
N LYS A 1050 -13.92 -3.30 -11.66
CA LYS A 1050 -15.23 -3.81 -11.25
C LYS A 1050 -16.01 -2.79 -10.42
N VAL A 1051 -15.39 -2.12 -9.44
CA VAL A 1051 -16.07 -1.09 -8.62
C VAL A 1051 -16.46 0.15 -9.42
N ALA A 1052 -15.82 0.41 -10.56
CA ALA A 1052 -16.26 1.42 -11.53
C ALA A 1052 -17.47 0.97 -12.38
N SER A 1053 -17.74 -0.33 -12.48
CA SER A 1053 -18.76 -0.89 -13.37
C SER A 1053 -20.15 -1.02 -12.73
N ASP A 1054 -21.18 -1.08 -13.56
CA ASP A 1054 -22.56 -1.41 -13.11
C ASP A 1054 -22.79 -2.91 -12.90
N ARG A 1055 -21.73 -3.72 -13.00
CA ARG A 1055 -21.80 -5.16 -12.73
C ARG A 1055 -22.15 -5.39 -11.26
N ARG A 1056 -22.64 -6.58 -10.97
CA ARG A 1056 -23.00 -7.00 -9.62
C ARG A 1056 -22.16 -8.20 -9.19
N PHE A 1057 -21.97 -8.36 -7.89
CA PHE A 1057 -21.34 -9.51 -7.29
C PHE A 1057 -22.22 -10.08 -6.19
N TYR A 1058 -21.95 -11.32 -5.82
CA TYR A 1058 -22.57 -11.96 -4.67
C TYR A 1058 -21.56 -11.91 -3.53
N PRO A 1059 -21.89 -11.27 -2.39
CA PRO A 1059 -20.96 -11.15 -1.27
C PRO A 1059 -20.54 -12.50 -0.68
N TYR A 1060 -21.46 -13.47 -0.72
CA TYR A 1060 -21.28 -14.85 -0.25
C TYR A 1060 -21.84 -15.84 -1.28
N TYR A 1061 -21.35 -17.08 -1.28
CA TYR A 1061 -21.78 -18.12 -2.22
C TYR A 1061 -23.29 -18.42 -2.14
N ASP A 1062 -23.86 -18.37 -0.94
CA ASP A 1062 -25.27 -18.60 -0.66
C ASP A 1062 -26.15 -17.35 -0.81
N SER A 1063 -25.54 -16.19 -1.10
CA SER A 1063 -26.28 -14.94 -1.28
C SER A 1063 -27.27 -15.08 -2.44
N LYS A 1064 -28.55 -14.85 -2.13
CA LYS A 1064 -29.63 -14.79 -3.13
C LYS A 1064 -29.63 -13.44 -3.85
N GLU A 1065 -29.17 -12.41 -3.16
CA GLU A 1065 -29.11 -11.05 -3.68
C GLU A 1065 -27.70 -10.71 -4.14
N SER A 1066 -27.60 -10.11 -5.33
CA SER A 1066 -26.35 -9.54 -5.81
C SER A 1066 -26.30 -8.06 -5.46
N ILE A 1067 -25.12 -7.56 -5.10
CA ILE A 1067 -24.88 -6.15 -4.79
C ILE A 1067 -24.11 -5.54 -5.97
N PRO A 1068 -24.49 -4.35 -6.46
CA PRO A 1068 -23.69 -3.64 -7.45
C PRO A 1068 -22.28 -3.40 -6.93
N PHE A 1069 -21.25 -3.61 -7.76
CA PHE A 1069 -19.88 -3.35 -7.36
C PHE A 1069 -19.66 -1.90 -6.92
N LYS A 1070 -20.34 -0.91 -7.55
CA LYS A 1070 -20.35 0.50 -7.08
C LYS A 1070 -20.86 0.70 -5.64
N LYS A 1071 -21.63 -0.25 -5.11
CA LYS A 1071 -22.18 -0.25 -3.75
C LYS A 1071 -21.55 -1.33 -2.87
N TYR A 1072 -20.34 -1.80 -3.20
CA TYR A 1072 -19.69 -2.90 -2.49
C TYR A 1072 -19.60 -2.70 -0.97
N ARG A 1073 -19.46 -1.45 -0.50
CA ARG A 1073 -19.41 -1.14 0.94
C ARG A 1073 -20.67 -1.54 1.71
N THR A 1074 -21.80 -1.77 1.04
CA THR A 1074 -23.04 -2.26 1.66
C THR A 1074 -23.05 -3.78 1.86
N ALA A 1075 -22.04 -4.51 1.35
CA ALA A 1075 -21.95 -5.96 1.38
C ALA A 1075 -21.48 -6.56 2.73
N GLY A 1076 -21.38 -5.74 3.77
CA GLY A 1076 -20.95 -6.14 5.12
C GLY A 1076 -19.56 -5.63 5.49
N PRO A 1077 -19.12 -5.84 6.75
CA PRO A 1077 -17.89 -5.25 7.31
C PRO A 1077 -16.63 -5.53 6.48
N ASN A 1078 -16.49 -6.76 5.95
CA ASN A 1078 -15.35 -7.17 5.12
C ASN A 1078 -15.17 -6.32 3.86
N TYR A 1079 -16.25 -5.70 3.36
CA TYR A 1079 -16.25 -4.84 2.18
C TYR A 1079 -16.34 -3.36 2.56
N ALA A 1080 -17.05 -3.03 3.63
CA ALA A 1080 -17.26 -1.66 4.10
C ALA A 1080 -15.95 -0.97 4.53
N ASN A 1081 -15.05 -1.74 5.15
CA ASN A 1081 -13.79 -1.25 5.71
C ASN A 1081 -12.66 -1.13 4.66
N TRP A 1082 -12.96 -1.35 3.37
CA TRP A 1082 -11.98 -1.22 2.30
C TRP A 1082 -12.29 0.01 1.44
N SER A 1083 -11.24 0.76 1.11
CA SER A 1083 -11.28 1.83 0.12
C SER A 1083 -10.61 1.35 -1.16
N ILE A 1084 -11.44 1.00 -2.13
CA ILE A 1084 -11.03 0.63 -3.49
C ILE A 1084 -11.36 1.81 -4.40
N THR A 1085 -10.34 2.55 -4.79
CA THR A 1085 -10.48 3.64 -5.75
C THR A 1085 -10.81 3.05 -7.12
N PRO A 1086 -11.87 3.54 -7.81
CA PRO A 1086 -12.15 3.15 -9.18
C PRO A 1086 -11.10 3.78 -10.10
N ASP A 1087 -9.94 3.14 -10.23
CA ASP A 1087 -8.92 3.48 -11.21
C ASP A 1087 -8.84 2.37 -12.28
N GLU A 1088 -8.44 2.74 -13.49
CA GLU A 1088 -8.17 1.75 -14.56
C GLU A 1088 -6.69 1.31 -14.53
N SER A 1089 -6.00 1.54 -13.41
CA SER A 1089 -4.58 1.25 -13.26
C SER A 1089 -4.37 -0.26 -13.22
N LYS A 1090 -3.52 -0.76 -14.13
CA LYS A 1090 -3.20 -2.19 -14.26
C LYS A 1090 -1.70 -2.34 -14.12
N LEU A 1091 -1.25 -2.71 -12.92
CA LEU A 1091 0.16 -2.99 -12.71
C LEU A 1091 0.56 -4.19 -13.61
N LYS A 1092 1.45 -3.95 -14.57
CA LYS A 1092 1.93 -4.98 -15.54
C LYS A 1092 2.43 -6.24 -14.84
N TYR A 1093 2.91 -6.10 -13.61
CA TYR A 1093 3.28 -7.21 -12.74
C TYR A 1093 2.20 -8.30 -12.63
N TRP A 1094 0.95 -7.91 -12.33
CA TRP A 1094 -0.12 -8.88 -12.09
C TRP A 1094 -0.72 -9.45 -13.37
N THR A 1095 -0.63 -8.73 -14.49
CA THR A 1095 -1.03 -9.26 -15.80
C THR A 1095 0.02 -10.24 -16.33
N TRP A 1096 1.32 -9.96 -16.14
CA TRP A 1096 2.39 -10.92 -16.38
C TRP A 1096 2.23 -12.19 -15.53
N PHE A 1097 1.95 -12.06 -14.23
CA PHE A 1097 1.73 -13.21 -13.34
C PHE A 1097 0.63 -14.15 -13.86
N LEU A 1098 -0.53 -13.60 -14.27
CA LEU A 1098 -1.62 -14.41 -14.81
C LEU A 1098 -1.22 -15.14 -16.10
N CYS A 1099 -0.53 -14.47 -17.02
CA CYS A 1099 -0.06 -15.09 -18.26
C CYS A 1099 1.02 -16.16 -17.98
N ARG A 1100 1.92 -15.89 -17.03
CA ARG A 1100 3.05 -16.78 -16.74
C ARG A 1100 2.62 -18.08 -16.08
N PHE A 1101 1.62 -18.02 -15.20
CA PHE A 1101 1.13 -19.15 -14.40
C PHE A 1101 -0.30 -19.57 -14.77
N GLU A 1102 -0.72 -19.33 -16.01
CA GLU A 1102 -2.08 -19.61 -16.50
C GLU A 1102 -2.51 -21.05 -16.17
N LYS A 1103 -1.72 -22.05 -16.59
CA LYS A 1103 -2.04 -23.48 -16.41
C LYS A 1103 -1.99 -23.91 -14.95
N GLU A 1104 -1.05 -23.37 -14.19
CA GLU A 1104 -0.89 -23.62 -12.76
C GLU A 1104 -2.08 -23.07 -11.97
N LEU A 1105 -2.57 -21.86 -12.32
CA LEU A 1105 -3.77 -21.27 -11.75
C LEU A 1105 -5.03 -22.08 -12.10
N GLU A 1106 -5.19 -22.50 -13.36
CA GLU A 1106 -6.30 -23.35 -13.78
C GLU A 1106 -6.34 -24.66 -12.99
N LYS A 1107 -5.18 -25.31 -12.84
CA LYS A 1107 -5.05 -26.55 -12.07
C LYS A 1107 -5.30 -26.33 -10.58
N TYR A 1108 -4.75 -25.27 -9.99
CA TYR A 1108 -4.84 -24.97 -8.56
C TYR A 1108 -6.29 -24.70 -8.14
N TYR A 1109 -7.02 -23.91 -8.93
CA TYR A 1109 -8.41 -23.58 -8.65
C TYR A 1109 -9.43 -24.57 -9.23
N GLY A 1110 -9.03 -25.40 -10.19
CA GLY A 1110 -9.96 -26.25 -10.96
C GLY A 1110 -10.95 -25.42 -11.80
N LEU A 1111 -10.48 -24.30 -12.34
CA LEU A 1111 -11.23 -23.34 -13.16
C LEU A 1111 -10.47 -23.10 -14.47
N LYS A 1112 -11.08 -22.41 -15.44
CA LYS A 1112 -10.51 -22.19 -16.77
C LYS A 1112 -10.56 -20.72 -17.22
N PHE A 1113 -9.54 -20.31 -17.95
CA PHE A 1113 -9.50 -19.03 -18.67
C PHE A 1113 -10.10 -19.23 -20.07
N MET A 1114 -11.42 -19.18 -20.17
CA MET A 1114 -12.13 -19.39 -21.44
C MET A 1114 -13.29 -18.42 -21.62
N GLU A 1115 -13.76 -18.28 -22.85
CA GLU A 1115 -14.88 -17.40 -23.22
C GLU A 1115 -14.66 -15.97 -22.71
N TYR A 1116 -15.61 -15.42 -21.95
CA TYR A 1116 -15.55 -14.09 -21.37
C TYR A 1116 -14.61 -13.97 -20.15
N GLY A 1117 -13.94 -15.06 -19.78
CA GLY A 1117 -12.83 -15.12 -18.82
C GLY A 1117 -11.47 -15.38 -19.46
N GLU A 1118 -11.36 -15.33 -20.80
CA GLU A 1118 -10.09 -15.51 -21.49
C GLU A 1118 -9.11 -14.37 -21.17
N ILE A 1119 -7.82 -14.71 -20.98
CA ILE A 1119 -6.77 -13.73 -20.74
C ILE A 1119 -6.55 -12.90 -22.03
N PRO A 1120 -6.65 -11.56 -21.97
CA PRO A 1120 -6.43 -10.70 -23.13
C PRO A 1120 -5.08 -10.97 -23.83
N SER A 1121 -5.09 -11.03 -25.15
CA SER A 1121 -3.90 -11.34 -25.96
C SER A 1121 -2.76 -10.34 -25.76
N GLU A 1122 -3.09 -9.07 -25.48
CA GLU A 1122 -2.11 -8.02 -25.16
C GLU A 1122 -1.29 -8.35 -23.90
N TRP A 1123 -1.89 -8.98 -22.88
CA TRP A 1123 -1.16 -9.29 -21.65
C TRP A 1123 -0.11 -10.37 -21.88
N LYS A 1124 -0.26 -11.18 -22.92
CA LYS A 1124 0.69 -12.23 -23.30
C LYS A 1124 2.00 -11.66 -23.83
N THR A 1125 2.05 -10.37 -24.18
CA THR A 1125 3.30 -9.71 -24.61
C THR A 1125 4.09 -9.10 -23.44
N HIS A 1126 3.53 -9.06 -22.23
CA HIS A 1126 4.23 -8.50 -21.07
C HIS A 1126 5.37 -9.41 -20.62
N THR A 1127 6.58 -8.86 -20.56
CA THR A 1127 7.77 -9.58 -20.12
C THR A 1127 8.01 -9.44 -18.62
N LYS A 1128 8.77 -10.38 -18.03
CA LYS A 1128 9.22 -10.28 -16.62
C LYS A 1128 9.97 -8.97 -16.35
N LYS A 1129 10.79 -8.51 -17.29
CA LYS A 1129 11.56 -7.26 -17.14
C LYS A 1129 10.63 -6.06 -17.04
N GLU A 1130 9.62 -5.98 -17.90
CA GLU A 1130 8.60 -4.93 -17.83
C GLU A 1130 7.75 -5.04 -16.56
N ALA A 1131 7.41 -6.25 -16.13
CA ALA A 1131 6.68 -6.48 -14.87
C ALA A 1131 7.44 -5.92 -13.66
N ILE A 1132 8.74 -6.20 -13.56
CA ILE A 1132 9.61 -5.68 -12.49
C ILE A 1132 9.81 -4.17 -12.65
N GLN A 1133 10.08 -3.68 -13.86
CA GLN A 1133 10.28 -2.26 -14.11
C GLN A 1133 9.04 -1.43 -13.73
N THR A 1134 7.85 -1.85 -14.16
CA THR A 1134 6.60 -1.16 -13.80
C THR A 1134 6.31 -1.26 -12.30
N LEU A 1135 6.69 -2.35 -11.63
CA LEU A 1135 6.65 -2.44 -10.17
C LEU A 1135 7.57 -1.39 -9.52
N HIS A 1136 8.78 -1.18 -10.05
CA HIS A 1136 9.68 -0.15 -9.54
C HIS A 1136 9.16 1.27 -9.81
N GLU A 1137 8.74 1.58 -11.05
CA GLU A 1137 8.19 2.89 -11.43
C GLU A 1137 6.97 3.26 -10.57
N ALA A 1138 6.05 2.32 -10.41
CA ALA A 1138 4.82 2.51 -9.64
C ALA A 1138 5.08 2.74 -8.14
N TYR A 1139 6.18 2.22 -7.61
CA TYR A 1139 6.54 2.35 -6.20
C TYR A 1139 7.52 3.49 -5.94
N SER A 1140 8.35 3.88 -6.92
CA SER A 1140 9.22 5.05 -6.84
C SER A 1140 8.44 6.37 -6.93
N ALA A 1141 7.40 6.44 -7.77
CA ALA A 1141 6.48 7.58 -7.84
C ALA A 1141 5.68 7.85 -6.54
N ASN A 1142 5.78 6.97 -5.54
CA ASN A 1142 5.13 7.05 -4.24
C ASN A 1142 6.12 7.14 -3.06
N CYS A 1143 7.43 7.21 -3.33
CA CYS A 1143 8.49 7.17 -2.31
C CYS A 1143 9.44 8.38 -2.33
N GLU A 1144 9.45 9.17 -3.39
CA GLU A 1144 10.10 10.50 -3.47
C GLU A 1144 9.05 11.60 -3.30
#